data_AF-A0A524DRK5-F1
#
_entry.id   AF-A0A524DRK5-F1
#
_cell.length_a   1.000
_cell.length_b   1.000
_cell.length_c   1.000
_cell.angle_alpha   90.00
_cell.angle_beta   90.00
_cell.angle_gamma   90.00
#
_symmetry.space_group_name_H-M   'P 1'
#
loop_
_entity.id
_entity.type
_entity.pdbx_description
1 polymer ?
#
loop_
_entity_poly.entity_id
_entity_poly.type
_entity_poly.pdbx_seq_one_letter_code
_entity_poly.pdbx_strand_id
1 'polypeptide(L)'
;MFIYDDLKENKVIDFAINQLIDYDLQEFNSINDWRVFIIEKSESYKSFLEEPKNRHFMKYLHIKVKKPSESPKLFFFKFIRRNPNIILRNDLRYFIAYLIMEFKVSTSEHLLTDETTETLRILVEIFYRVKNCDTLKGYYKYFKKFKEQKLIQTGLSFRSFRKNLRWLDRFVFIAPTYYVDWKTLNQAVFICHLKFNPLLKKDQIDKIVKQIPFLVMPKLSITNFAIDLSTYFVLPRNYIKDLTHLLESMERDGYIVQKKLFQAKSYFLRINLNYFKESNQMEEILSPTNKNYQENYEIEFKKEYYSEFKNFKLSLLDYFILESIRFTSFEATTISRFKLLNKIKSDLSFFLSLEYDLVKELENIHKIIIHSPGLINEFINYLEENEKKGFFFIKDELDLLFNLFNIIEESNEIANIRTFTQFVELLEKKKIIHSVNGSGTIYESAFIKECDFISHIYFEDKENYKNQVEKYRIFRKILDLCSSLKIFNINSIKKIFSKPDILYEISKLKKNRLNELKDTIKYNNISNNYIHQRIDYLLNSSPNIIKPYLLDSIWMNWSYFPEIILKNTPDIKNKLMNIIRYFPKVYFYETNDLYNNDYIIAQLNLFHLTNQEKLILTSLFSKLFKDSIVSFKRFAWDGVLYNFSTRDFYNFNEKKFFYTNDLFDQYLLYVKNVLGKELPKPNKSIETNIMFWPQDKTIKDLMENVSKRLRSDKKIFHKEDIEKLIELSLNLENLLSNKDTYEELRQENFFKQYIKSIKLFPAFHKLGFSQYFLYITPLDFDNLNFKLLLTNTFQKLKHDSYFDSSKSILISYIFPFEDPNTSYLNWLRGQNKIQEYCLFTIESLSQIFHFDRNIGLNDWELDVNNFKKYVQEILADPNRYNRELKTKEFNFGSLNNANFHSHDSNYFKSLQDFYNWHSIDIKKKLQFLSQSVFDELSLLIKNNIVFPYLNLKNLGFKEIVHFFLINIEEDKIDILKNVFQFFNLVSLYEIKGEYYIHGFNNKKDIKKGLMVKLYLPDCRLADFLRIFEYVFQFLKIEKYLILTDLVNGEHFIKSLFGDDKIFENYNPLNNLIWDPKKKIWKNHKLFGPRFEYLYPDLFYHQKKEN
;
A
#
# COMPACT_ATOMS: atom_id res chain seq x y z
N MET A 1 28.98 9.20 -16.63
CA MET A 1 27.66 9.19 -15.94
C MET A 1 27.08 10.58 -16.10
N PHE A 2 25.85 10.71 -16.61
CA PHE A 2 25.23 12.01 -16.91
C PHE A 2 24.33 12.47 -15.74
N ILE A 3 24.36 13.78 -15.45
CA ILE A 3 23.48 14.45 -14.48
C ILE A 3 22.50 15.31 -15.30
N TYR A 4 21.21 15.26 -14.94
CA TYR A 4 20.19 16.11 -15.58
C TYR A 4 20.52 17.59 -15.43
N ASP A 5 20.22 18.40 -16.44
CA ASP A 5 20.52 19.84 -16.43
C ASP A 5 19.88 20.55 -15.23
N ASP A 6 18.62 20.21 -14.90
CA ASP A 6 17.87 20.70 -13.73
C ASP A 6 18.56 20.43 -12.38
N LEU A 7 19.49 19.47 -12.33
CA LEU A 7 20.22 19.07 -11.13
C LEU A 7 21.63 19.68 -11.05
N LYS A 8 22.13 20.30 -12.14
CA LYS A 8 23.49 20.86 -12.19
C LYS A 8 23.70 22.07 -11.29
N GLU A 9 22.66 22.87 -11.09
CA GLU A 9 22.69 24.06 -10.22
C GLU A 9 22.42 23.76 -8.74
N ASN A 10 22.18 22.48 -8.41
CA ASN A 10 21.84 22.09 -7.06
C ASN A 10 23.08 22.07 -6.15
N LYS A 11 23.09 22.91 -5.11
CA LYS A 11 24.20 23.05 -4.15
C LYS A 11 24.57 21.74 -3.43
N VAL A 12 23.60 20.87 -3.15
CA VAL A 12 23.84 19.57 -2.49
C VAL A 12 24.51 18.57 -3.44
N ILE A 13 24.12 18.58 -4.72
CA ILE A 13 24.73 17.73 -5.75
C ILE A 13 26.13 18.20 -6.07
N ASP A 14 26.33 19.50 -6.28
CA ASP A 14 27.64 20.09 -6.51
C ASP A 14 28.59 19.75 -5.37
N PHE A 15 28.14 19.90 -4.11
CA PHE A 15 28.89 19.43 -2.95
C PHE A 15 29.24 17.93 -3.02
N ALA A 16 28.27 17.06 -3.28
CA ALA A 16 28.49 15.61 -3.34
C ALA A 16 29.43 15.19 -4.48
N ILE A 17 29.36 15.83 -5.64
CA ILE A 17 30.28 15.60 -6.77
C ILE A 17 31.69 16.04 -6.40
N ASN A 18 31.84 17.23 -5.81
CA ASN A 18 33.15 17.72 -5.39
C ASN A 18 33.77 16.82 -4.32
N GLN A 19 32.97 16.22 -3.43
CA GLN A 19 33.42 15.18 -2.49
C GLN A 19 33.79 13.85 -3.18
N LEU A 20 33.09 13.47 -4.26
CA LEU A 20 33.45 12.29 -5.07
C LEU A 20 34.80 12.49 -5.77
N ILE A 21 35.02 13.66 -6.37
CA ILE A 21 36.28 14.05 -7.00
C ILE A 21 37.40 14.08 -5.95
N ASP A 22 37.14 14.72 -4.80
CA ASP A 22 38.08 14.75 -3.68
C ASP A 22 38.47 13.34 -3.23
N TYR A 23 37.51 12.42 -3.16
CA TYR A 23 37.76 11.01 -2.81
C TYR A 23 38.54 10.24 -3.88
N ASP A 24 38.30 10.48 -5.18
CA ASP A 24 39.04 9.82 -6.27
C ASP A 24 40.48 10.31 -6.40
N LEU A 25 40.72 11.58 -6.07
CA LEU A 25 42.00 12.24 -6.29
C LEU A 25 42.85 12.36 -5.02
N GLN A 26 42.51 11.66 -3.93
CA GLN A 26 43.20 11.76 -2.64
C GLN A 26 44.70 11.44 -2.70
N GLU A 27 45.13 10.66 -3.70
CA GLU A 27 46.53 10.26 -3.89
C GLU A 27 47.33 11.27 -4.75
N PHE A 28 46.69 12.31 -5.29
CA PHE A 28 47.33 13.34 -6.11
C PHE A 28 47.66 14.58 -5.29
N ASN A 29 48.90 15.08 -5.39
CA ASN A 29 49.35 16.26 -4.63
C ASN A 29 48.57 17.55 -4.96
N SER A 30 48.05 17.66 -6.19
CA SER A 30 47.25 18.81 -6.67
C SER A 30 45.83 18.87 -6.09
N ILE A 31 45.42 17.89 -5.28
CA ILE A 31 44.09 17.89 -4.67
C ILE A 31 43.89 19.05 -3.69
N ASN A 32 44.96 19.54 -3.07
CA ASN A 32 44.89 20.70 -2.20
C ASN A 32 44.55 21.97 -2.99
N ASP A 33 45.07 22.12 -4.21
CA ASP A 33 44.75 23.24 -5.09
C ASP A 33 43.28 23.19 -5.53
N TRP A 34 42.77 21.99 -5.84
CA TRP A 34 41.35 21.78 -6.13
C TRP A 34 40.44 22.13 -4.95
N ARG A 35 40.81 21.73 -3.73
CA ARG A 35 40.05 22.07 -2.52
C ARG A 35 39.99 23.57 -2.28
N VAL A 36 41.12 24.27 -2.42
CA VAL A 36 41.19 25.74 -2.31
C VAL A 36 40.32 26.38 -3.38
N PHE A 37 40.47 25.97 -4.64
CA PHE A 37 39.69 26.47 -5.77
C PHE A 37 38.17 26.34 -5.57
N ILE A 38 37.69 25.17 -5.13
CA ILE A 38 36.24 24.96 -4.92
C ILE A 38 35.73 25.75 -3.71
N ILE A 39 36.51 25.85 -2.63
CA ILE A 39 36.14 26.66 -1.44
C ILE A 39 36.00 28.14 -1.82
N GLU A 40 36.88 28.65 -2.68
CA GLU A 40 36.83 30.04 -3.17
C GLU A 40 35.66 30.27 -4.14
N LYS A 41 35.27 29.26 -4.91
CA LYS A 41 34.22 29.38 -5.94
C LYS A 41 32.79 29.15 -5.41
N SER A 42 32.61 28.49 -4.27
CA SER A 42 31.29 28.10 -3.75
C SER A 42 31.16 28.32 -2.24
N GLU A 43 30.50 29.41 -1.85
CA GLU A 43 30.21 29.73 -0.44
C GLU A 43 29.34 28.64 0.23
N SER A 44 28.43 28.01 -0.53
CA SER A 44 27.66 26.85 -0.07
C SER A 44 28.51 25.62 0.19
N TYR A 45 29.57 25.39 -0.60
CA TYR A 45 30.49 24.27 -0.38
C TYR A 45 31.25 24.44 0.94
N LYS A 46 31.70 25.67 1.25
CA LYS A 46 32.33 26.02 2.53
C LYS A 46 31.37 25.80 3.71
N SER A 47 30.13 26.27 3.59
CA SER A 47 29.10 26.06 4.63
C SER A 47 28.83 24.57 4.89
N PHE A 48 28.72 23.75 3.85
CA PHE A 48 28.51 22.30 3.98
C PHE A 48 29.76 21.54 4.46
N LEU A 49 30.97 22.01 4.14
CA LEU A 49 32.22 21.46 4.67
C LEU A 49 32.30 21.58 6.19
N GLU A 50 31.85 22.73 6.72
CA GLU A 50 31.80 23.04 8.15
C GLU A 50 30.70 22.25 8.88
N GLU A 51 29.73 21.66 8.16
CA GLU A 51 28.72 20.81 8.77
C GLU A 51 29.32 19.49 9.30
N PRO A 52 29.03 19.11 10.56
CA PRO A 52 29.49 17.85 11.16
C PRO A 52 29.11 16.59 10.37
N LYS A 53 28.06 16.67 9.53
CA LYS A 53 27.54 15.56 8.75
C LYS A 53 28.25 15.34 7.40
N ASN A 54 29.15 16.22 6.95
CA ASN A 54 30.03 15.97 5.80
C ASN A 54 30.77 14.61 5.93
N ARG A 55 31.28 14.31 7.14
CA ARG A 55 31.95 13.04 7.45
C ARG A 55 31.10 11.80 7.16
N HIS A 56 29.78 11.90 7.07
CA HIS A 56 28.90 10.77 6.73
C HIS A 56 28.93 10.44 5.24
N PHE A 57 28.99 11.44 4.35
CA PHE A 57 29.10 11.20 2.91
C PHE A 57 30.46 10.58 2.55
N MET A 58 31.55 11.10 3.12
CA MET A 58 32.87 10.47 2.94
C MET A 58 32.91 9.03 3.45
N LYS A 59 32.30 8.73 4.60
CA LYS A 59 32.17 7.34 5.09
C LYS A 59 31.38 6.44 4.14
N TYR A 60 30.38 7.00 3.47
CA TYR A 60 29.60 6.30 2.45
C TYR A 60 30.45 5.94 1.22
N LEU A 61 31.33 6.84 0.76
CA LEU A 61 32.21 6.55 -0.38
C LEU A 61 33.26 5.46 -0.11
N HIS A 62 33.68 5.31 1.15
CA HIS A 62 34.65 4.28 1.57
C HIS A 62 34.06 2.86 1.68
N ILE A 63 32.77 2.65 1.37
CA ILE A 63 32.15 1.33 1.49
C ILE A 63 32.67 0.41 0.40
N LYS A 64 33.35 -0.67 0.82
CA LYS A 64 33.75 -1.77 -0.05
C LYS A 64 32.58 -2.74 -0.22
N VAL A 65 32.15 -2.92 -1.46
CA VAL A 65 31.13 -3.89 -1.87
C VAL A 65 31.77 -5.06 -2.61
N LYS A 66 31.12 -6.24 -2.60
CA LYS A 66 31.64 -7.43 -3.30
C LYS A 66 31.62 -7.25 -4.83
N LYS A 67 30.61 -6.56 -5.37
CA LYS A 67 30.46 -6.29 -6.80
C LYS A 67 30.70 -4.81 -7.09
N PRO A 68 31.63 -4.44 -8.00
CA PRO A 68 31.85 -3.04 -8.37
C PRO A 68 30.57 -2.33 -8.86
N SER A 69 29.64 -3.06 -9.48
CA SER A 69 28.32 -2.58 -9.96
C SER A 69 27.38 -2.07 -8.85
N GLU A 70 27.71 -2.35 -7.59
CA GLU A 70 26.98 -1.97 -6.39
C GLU A 70 27.74 -0.92 -5.57
N SER A 71 28.79 -0.28 -6.14
CA SER A 71 29.60 0.68 -5.39
C SER A 71 28.80 1.93 -4.99
N PRO A 72 29.18 2.60 -3.87
CA PRO A 72 28.55 3.85 -3.42
C PRO A 72 28.47 4.91 -4.53
N LYS A 73 29.50 5.04 -5.35
CA LYS A 73 29.51 6.02 -6.45
C LYS A 73 28.45 5.72 -7.48
N LEU A 74 28.41 4.47 -7.96
CA LEU A 74 27.41 4.06 -8.93
C LEU A 74 25.99 4.18 -8.36
N PHE A 75 25.83 3.85 -7.07
CA PHE A 75 24.55 4.02 -6.40
C PHE A 75 24.15 5.48 -6.26
N PHE A 76 25.05 6.39 -5.90
CA PHE A 76 24.77 7.82 -5.84
C PHE A 76 24.20 8.33 -7.15
N PHE A 77 24.84 8.00 -8.28
CA PHE A 77 24.34 8.41 -9.61
C PHE A 77 23.00 7.76 -9.97
N LYS A 78 22.77 6.49 -9.60
CA LYS A 78 21.45 5.85 -9.74
C LYS A 78 20.40 6.53 -8.86
N PHE A 79 20.76 6.89 -7.64
CA PHE A 79 19.86 7.46 -6.64
C PHE A 79 19.42 8.87 -7.02
N ILE A 80 20.34 9.75 -7.45
CA ILE A 80 19.97 11.10 -7.86
C ILE A 80 19.08 11.09 -9.11
N ARG A 81 19.30 10.13 -10.01
CA ARG A 81 18.46 9.92 -11.20
C ARG A 81 17.05 9.46 -10.81
N ARG A 82 16.92 8.65 -9.76
CA ARG A 82 15.63 8.15 -9.25
C ARG A 82 14.90 9.13 -8.35
N ASN A 83 15.60 10.09 -7.73
CA ASN A 83 15.03 10.95 -6.68
C ASN A 83 15.27 12.45 -6.91
N PRO A 84 14.95 13.02 -8.10
CA PRO A 84 15.25 14.42 -8.39
C PRO A 84 14.60 15.40 -7.39
N ASN A 85 13.38 15.11 -6.92
CA ASN A 85 12.61 16.02 -6.06
C ASN A 85 13.14 16.12 -4.62
N ILE A 86 13.77 15.05 -4.11
CA ILE A 86 14.36 15.04 -2.77
C ILE A 86 15.53 16.02 -2.69
N ILE A 87 16.17 16.25 -3.83
CA ILE A 87 17.35 17.09 -3.98
C ILE A 87 16.95 18.58 -4.06
N LEU A 88 15.78 18.88 -4.63
CA LEU A 88 15.24 20.24 -4.74
C LEU A 88 14.94 20.93 -3.40
N ARG A 89 14.91 20.19 -2.28
CA ARG A 89 14.74 20.79 -0.94
C ARG A 89 16.02 21.40 -0.36
N ASN A 90 17.17 21.25 -1.03
CA ASN A 90 18.49 21.75 -0.62
C ASN A 90 18.93 21.37 0.82
N ASP A 91 18.27 20.39 1.45
CA ASP A 91 18.63 19.89 2.78
C ASP A 91 19.65 18.75 2.64
N LEU A 92 20.93 19.10 2.78
CA LEU A 92 22.05 18.15 2.74
C LEU A 92 21.87 17.00 3.73
N ARG A 93 21.32 17.27 4.92
CA ARG A 93 21.18 16.29 6.01
C ARG A 93 20.15 15.24 5.64
N TYR A 94 19.00 15.68 5.13
CA TYR A 94 17.96 14.79 4.64
C TYR A 94 18.45 13.97 3.43
N PHE A 95 19.13 14.62 2.48
CA PHE A 95 19.67 13.98 1.29
C PHE A 95 20.64 12.85 1.63
N ILE A 96 21.68 13.12 2.44
CA ILE A 96 22.68 12.11 2.82
C ILE A 96 22.02 10.96 3.60
N ALA A 97 21.10 11.26 4.52
CA ALA A 97 20.41 10.23 5.29
C ALA A 97 19.59 9.29 4.40
N TYR A 98 18.84 9.86 3.45
CA TYR A 98 18.01 9.09 2.52
C TYR A 98 18.86 8.28 1.53
N LEU A 99 19.93 8.86 0.98
CA LEU A 99 20.90 8.17 0.11
C LEU A 99 21.49 6.93 0.79
N ILE A 100 21.98 7.11 2.02
CA ILE A 100 22.60 6.02 2.77
C ILE A 100 21.55 4.95 3.11
N MET A 101 20.32 5.33 3.42
CA MET A 101 19.24 4.38 3.71
C MET A 101 18.92 3.51 2.50
N GLU A 102 18.64 4.13 1.35
CA GLU A 102 18.32 3.40 0.12
C GLU A 102 19.50 2.53 -0.33
N PHE A 103 20.74 3.00 -0.14
CA PHE A 103 21.93 2.18 -0.40
C PHE A 103 21.98 0.93 0.49
N LYS A 104 21.77 1.10 1.80
CA LYS A 104 21.79 0.00 2.77
C LYS A 104 20.69 -1.03 2.50
N VAL A 105 19.47 -0.58 2.17
CA VAL A 105 18.35 -1.47 1.83
C VAL A 105 18.67 -2.27 0.58
N SER A 106 19.08 -1.58 -0.50
CA SER A 106 19.33 -2.21 -1.80
C SER A 106 20.54 -3.16 -1.85
N THR A 107 21.47 -3.05 -0.90
CA THR A 107 22.67 -3.89 -0.85
C THR A 107 22.63 -4.95 0.25
N SER A 108 21.66 -4.91 1.17
CA SER A 108 21.61 -5.76 2.38
C SER A 108 21.75 -7.27 2.12
N GLU A 109 21.12 -7.80 1.07
CA GLU A 109 21.13 -9.23 0.72
C GLU A 109 22.49 -9.73 0.21
N HIS A 110 23.29 -8.85 -0.39
CA HIS A 110 24.59 -9.19 -0.99
C HIS A 110 25.78 -8.82 -0.12
N LEU A 111 25.55 -8.05 0.94
CA LEU A 111 26.61 -7.59 1.82
C LEU A 111 26.99 -8.58 2.93
N LEU A 112 26.08 -9.46 3.35
CA LEU A 112 26.32 -10.37 4.46
C LEU A 112 27.06 -11.65 4.00
N THR A 113 28.20 -11.92 4.64
CA THR A 113 28.91 -13.21 4.59
C THR A 113 28.44 -14.13 5.70
N ASP A 114 28.70 -15.44 5.59
CA ASP A 114 28.42 -16.41 6.67
C ASP A 114 29.02 -15.97 8.02
N GLU A 115 30.23 -15.40 8.02
CA GLU A 115 30.84 -14.85 9.25
C GLU A 115 30.08 -13.63 9.81
N THR A 116 29.53 -12.77 8.95
CA THR A 116 28.74 -11.62 9.40
C THR A 116 27.37 -12.03 9.91
N THR A 117 26.73 -13.03 9.27
CA THR A 117 25.46 -13.62 9.72
C THR A 117 25.63 -14.28 11.08
N GLU A 118 26.73 -15.01 11.29
CA GLU A 118 27.10 -15.57 12.59
C GLU A 118 27.38 -14.47 13.64
N THR A 119 28.04 -13.38 13.24
CA THR A 119 28.26 -12.21 14.11
C THR A 119 26.92 -11.60 14.55
N LEU A 120 25.93 -11.57 13.65
CA LEU A 120 24.60 -11.04 13.89
C LEU A 120 23.80 -11.91 14.87
N ARG A 121 23.87 -13.25 14.71
CA ARG A 121 23.30 -14.20 15.69
C ARG A 121 23.87 -13.97 17.09
N ILE A 122 25.20 -13.89 17.21
CA ILE A 122 25.89 -13.68 18.49
C ILE A 122 25.57 -12.31 19.09
N LEU A 123 25.44 -11.26 18.27
CA LEU A 123 25.02 -9.95 18.71
C LEU A 123 23.65 -9.99 19.39
N VAL A 124 22.69 -10.71 18.80
CA VAL A 124 21.35 -10.91 19.39
C VAL A 124 21.46 -11.65 20.72
N GLU A 125 22.22 -12.75 20.78
CA GLU A 125 22.41 -13.53 22.00
C GLU A 125 23.04 -12.71 23.14
N ILE A 126 24.06 -11.91 22.84
CA ILE A 126 24.69 -11.04 23.82
C ILE A 126 23.68 -10.02 24.33
N PHE A 127 22.94 -9.35 23.43
CA PHE A 127 21.99 -8.31 23.84
C PHE A 127 20.84 -8.86 24.67
N TYR A 128 20.31 -10.04 24.33
CA TYR A 128 19.21 -10.66 25.09
C TYR A 128 19.65 -11.16 26.48
N ARG A 129 20.91 -11.57 26.65
CA ARG A 129 21.48 -11.94 27.95
C ARG A 129 21.85 -10.73 28.81
N VAL A 130 22.51 -9.72 28.23
CA VAL A 130 23.01 -8.54 28.95
C VAL A 130 21.91 -7.50 29.18
N LYS A 131 20.91 -7.43 28.28
CA LYS A 131 19.74 -6.55 28.30
C LYS A 131 20.03 -5.04 28.11
N ASN A 132 21.10 -4.52 28.70
CA ASN A 132 21.54 -3.14 28.57
C ASN A 132 22.99 -3.09 28.07
N CYS A 133 23.17 -3.29 26.77
CA CYS A 133 24.45 -3.12 26.09
C CYS A 133 24.26 -2.20 24.90
N ASP A 134 25.15 -1.24 24.73
CA ASP A 134 24.99 -0.19 23.72
C ASP A 134 26.31 0.39 23.25
N THR A 135 27.42 -0.32 23.49
CA THR A 135 28.74 0.07 22.98
C THR A 135 29.42 -1.13 22.36
N LEU A 136 30.14 -0.89 21.26
CA LEU A 136 30.96 -1.92 20.63
C LEU A 136 31.97 -2.55 21.62
N LYS A 137 32.56 -1.73 22.50
CA LYS A 137 33.47 -2.20 23.55
C LYS A 137 32.78 -3.16 24.52
N GLY A 138 31.53 -2.88 24.90
CA GLY A 138 30.71 -3.77 25.71
C GLY A 138 30.52 -5.12 25.02
N TYR A 139 30.06 -5.12 23.76
CA TYR A 139 29.88 -6.34 22.98
C TYR A 139 31.18 -7.14 22.83
N TYR A 140 32.33 -6.50 22.63
CA TYR A 140 33.62 -7.19 22.58
C TYR A 140 33.95 -7.91 23.90
N LYS A 141 33.73 -7.24 25.03
CA LYS A 141 33.97 -7.81 26.37
C LYS A 141 33.06 -9.02 26.60
N TYR A 142 31.77 -8.90 26.29
CA TYR A 142 30.81 -9.98 26.48
C TYR A 142 31.03 -11.14 25.50
N PHE A 143 31.44 -10.89 24.26
CA PHE A 143 31.82 -11.96 23.33
C PHE A 143 32.93 -12.83 23.91
N LYS A 144 34.03 -12.20 24.39
CA LYS A 144 35.16 -12.93 24.97
C LYS A 144 34.72 -13.73 26.21
N LYS A 145 34.03 -13.07 27.14
CA LYS A 145 33.51 -13.69 28.36
C LYS A 145 32.57 -14.85 28.08
N PHE A 146 31.58 -14.66 27.20
CA PHE A 146 30.56 -15.68 26.91
C PHE A 146 31.14 -16.85 26.12
N LYS A 147 32.14 -16.61 25.26
CA LYS A 147 32.85 -17.69 24.55
C LYS A 147 33.67 -18.53 25.51
N GLU A 148 34.43 -17.90 26.43
CA GLU A 148 35.19 -18.59 27.49
C GLU A 148 34.27 -19.41 28.42
N GLN A 149 33.11 -18.86 28.75
CA GLN A 149 32.10 -19.52 29.59
C GLN A 149 31.23 -20.54 28.83
N LYS A 150 31.50 -20.78 27.53
CA LYS A 150 30.69 -21.65 26.64
C LYS A 150 29.19 -21.28 26.59
N LEU A 151 28.85 -20.02 26.89
CA LEU A 151 27.49 -19.48 26.77
C LEU A 151 27.10 -19.16 25.33
N ILE A 152 28.09 -18.98 24.45
CA ILE A 152 27.94 -18.89 23.01
C ILE A 152 28.85 -19.93 22.35
N GLN A 153 28.30 -20.74 21.44
CA GLN A 153 29.07 -21.66 20.60
C GLN A 153 29.27 -21.03 19.23
N THR A 154 30.53 -20.83 18.82
CA THR A 154 30.87 -20.19 17.54
C THR A 154 32.28 -20.52 17.09
N GLY A 155 32.45 -20.66 15.77
CA GLY A 155 33.75 -20.74 15.11
C GLY A 155 34.44 -19.37 14.97
N LEU A 156 33.74 -18.25 15.18
CA LEU A 156 34.31 -16.92 14.97
C LEU A 156 35.47 -16.63 15.93
N SER A 157 36.59 -16.16 15.40
CA SER A 157 37.67 -15.58 16.20
C SER A 157 37.24 -14.23 16.79
N PHE A 158 37.86 -13.80 17.89
CA PHE A 158 37.62 -12.45 18.44
C PHE A 158 37.96 -11.35 17.42
N ARG A 159 39.00 -11.56 16.60
CA ARG A 159 39.40 -10.63 15.53
C ARG A 159 38.31 -10.53 14.46
N SER A 160 37.76 -11.65 14.02
CA SER A 160 36.66 -11.71 13.05
C SER A 160 35.40 -11.04 13.60
N PHE A 161 34.98 -11.39 14.82
CA PHE A 161 33.82 -10.76 15.47
C PHE A 161 33.99 -9.24 15.58
N ARG A 162 35.17 -8.76 16.02
CA ARG A 162 35.45 -7.32 16.13
C ARG A 162 35.38 -6.61 14.79
N LYS A 163 35.93 -7.21 13.73
CA LYS A 163 35.90 -6.69 12.36
C LYS A 163 34.46 -6.61 11.84
N ASN A 164 33.72 -7.72 11.97
CA ASN A 164 32.37 -7.86 11.45
C ASN A 164 31.37 -6.98 12.22
N LEU A 165 31.49 -6.86 13.55
CA LEU A 165 30.61 -6.00 14.33
C LEU A 165 30.81 -4.50 14.01
N ARG A 166 32.05 -4.06 13.76
CA ARG A 166 32.31 -2.68 13.28
C ARG A 166 31.72 -2.45 11.91
N TRP A 167 31.74 -3.48 11.08
CA TRP A 167 31.16 -3.44 9.76
C TRP A 167 29.62 -3.34 9.88
N LEU A 168 28.97 -4.20 10.67
CA LEU A 168 27.52 -4.16 10.93
C LEU A 168 27.07 -2.81 11.49
N ASP A 169 27.76 -2.27 12.50
CA ASP A 169 27.47 -0.98 13.13
C ASP A 169 27.48 0.20 12.14
N ARG A 170 28.32 0.12 11.10
CA ARG A 170 28.43 1.17 10.08
C ARG A 170 27.42 0.97 8.94
N PHE A 171 27.20 -0.27 8.53
CA PHE A 171 26.61 -0.58 7.23
C PHE A 171 25.23 -1.24 7.30
N VAL A 172 24.78 -1.77 8.44
CA VAL A 172 23.46 -2.43 8.56
C VAL A 172 22.55 -1.67 9.54
N PHE A 173 21.23 -1.77 9.36
CA PHE A 173 20.21 -1.11 10.19
C PHE A 173 19.94 -1.80 11.54
N ILE A 174 20.97 -2.29 12.22
CA ILE A 174 20.78 -3.01 13.48
C ILE A 174 20.92 -2.05 14.66
N ALA A 175 19.90 -1.99 15.51
CA ALA A 175 19.92 -1.14 16.69
C ALA A 175 19.28 -1.83 17.90
N PRO A 176 19.93 -1.83 19.08
CA PRO A 176 19.34 -2.37 20.30
C PRO A 176 18.13 -1.55 20.72
N THR A 177 16.94 -2.10 20.52
CA THR A 177 15.66 -1.50 20.93
C THR A 177 15.01 -2.27 22.07
N TYR A 178 13.85 -1.80 22.52
CA TYR A 178 13.09 -2.44 23.58
C TYR A 178 11.60 -2.47 23.24
N TYR A 179 10.98 -3.60 23.51
CA TYR A 179 9.54 -3.78 23.41
C TYR A 179 8.89 -3.41 24.74
N VAL A 180 7.80 -2.65 24.71
CA VAL A 180 7.09 -2.18 25.90
C VAL A 180 5.95 -3.13 26.28
N ASP A 181 5.82 -3.40 27.57
CA ASP A 181 4.60 -3.97 28.13
C ASP A 181 3.59 -2.86 28.44
N TRP A 182 2.70 -2.60 27.49
CA TRP A 182 1.73 -1.50 27.56
C TRP A 182 0.82 -1.56 28.78
N LYS A 183 0.49 -2.76 29.26
CA LYS A 183 -0.37 -2.94 30.44
C LYS A 183 0.29 -2.48 31.72
N THR A 184 1.62 -2.51 31.79
CA THR A 184 2.36 -1.94 32.93
C THR A 184 2.24 -0.42 33.00
N LEU A 185 1.99 0.22 31.87
CA LEU A 185 1.79 1.67 31.76
C LEU A 185 0.31 2.05 31.76
N ASN A 186 -0.59 1.19 32.22
CA ASN A 186 -2.04 1.40 32.21
C ASN A 186 -2.63 1.61 30.79
N GLN A 187 -2.03 0.98 29.78
CA GLN A 187 -2.44 1.03 28.38
C GLN A 187 -2.67 -0.37 27.81
N ALA A 188 -3.34 -0.47 26.68
CA ALA A 188 -3.54 -1.73 25.97
C ALA A 188 -3.32 -1.57 24.47
N VAL A 189 -2.92 -2.67 23.85
CA VAL A 189 -2.84 -2.81 22.39
C VAL A 189 -4.08 -3.57 21.94
N PHE A 190 -4.82 -2.98 21.01
CA PHE A 190 -5.89 -3.64 20.30
C PHE A 190 -5.53 -3.76 18.82
N ILE A 191 -5.95 -4.86 18.22
CA ILE A 191 -5.89 -5.09 16.78
C ILE A 191 -7.33 -5.06 16.28
N CYS A 192 -7.60 -4.17 15.33
CA CYS A 192 -8.95 -3.89 14.87
C CYS A 192 -9.06 -4.12 13.37
N HIS A 193 -10.07 -4.89 12.97
CA HIS A 193 -10.45 -5.08 11.57
C HIS A 193 -11.86 -4.55 11.36
N LEU A 194 -11.98 -3.55 10.49
CA LEU A 194 -13.25 -2.95 10.12
C LEU A 194 -13.50 -3.18 8.63
N LYS A 195 -14.74 -3.46 8.28
CA LYS A 195 -15.21 -3.42 6.90
C LYS A 195 -16.23 -2.32 6.76
N PHE A 196 -15.93 -1.28 5.99
CA PHE A 196 -16.83 -0.18 5.74
C PHE A 196 -17.94 -0.58 4.77
N ASN A 197 -19.09 0.10 4.88
CA ASN A 197 -20.22 -0.13 3.98
C ASN A 197 -19.84 0.25 2.54
N PRO A 198 -20.10 -0.61 1.53
CA PRO A 198 -19.74 -0.34 0.13
C PRO A 198 -20.46 0.88 -0.47
N LEU A 199 -21.49 1.42 0.19
CA LEU A 199 -22.15 2.66 -0.22
C LEU A 199 -21.29 3.90 0.06
N LEU A 200 -20.38 3.84 1.03
CA LEU A 200 -19.49 4.96 1.38
C LEU A 200 -18.46 5.24 0.28
N LYS A 201 -18.02 6.49 0.18
CA LYS A 201 -16.93 6.89 -0.71
C LYS A 201 -15.58 6.77 0.01
N LYS A 202 -14.51 6.51 -0.74
CA LYS A 202 -13.16 6.30 -0.18
C LYS A 202 -12.62 7.55 0.52
N ASP A 203 -12.83 8.73 -0.04
CA ASP A 203 -12.41 10.01 0.50
C ASP A 203 -13.03 10.29 1.89
N GLN A 204 -14.32 9.94 2.07
CA GLN A 204 -15.00 10.03 3.36
C GLN A 204 -14.36 9.10 4.41
N ILE A 205 -14.02 7.87 4.02
CA ILE A 205 -13.37 6.89 4.90
C ILE A 205 -11.95 7.36 5.26
N ASP A 206 -11.20 7.90 4.31
CA ASP A 206 -9.86 8.44 4.56
C ASP A 206 -9.89 9.62 5.54
N LYS A 207 -10.87 10.52 5.43
CA LYS A 207 -11.10 11.63 6.38
C LYS A 207 -11.32 11.12 7.80
N ILE A 208 -12.06 10.03 7.96
CA ILE A 208 -12.31 9.40 9.25
C ILE A 208 -11.02 8.77 9.77
N VAL A 209 -10.43 7.84 9.03
CA VAL A 209 -9.26 7.07 9.45
C VAL A 209 -8.09 7.97 9.87
N LYS A 210 -7.88 9.10 9.18
CA LYS A 210 -6.83 10.09 9.52
C LYS A 210 -7.00 10.74 10.90
N GLN A 211 -8.23 10.83 11.41
CA GLN A 211 -8.55 11.55 12.65
C GLN A 211 -8.93 10.64 13.82
N ILE A 212 -9.04 9.32 13.61
CA ILE A 212 -9.41 8.39 14.69
C ILE A 212 -8.38 8.51 15.85
N PRO A 213 -8.82 8.80 17.09
CA PRO A 213 -7.92 8.86 18.24
C PRO A 213 -7.21 7.53 18.51
N PHE A 214 -5.93 7.60 18.88
CA PHE A 214 -5.08 6.45 19.24
C PHE A 214 -4.86 5.40 18.14
N LEU A 215 -5.28 5.68 16.90
CA LEU A 215 -5.08 4.80 15.77
C LEU A 215 -3.60 4.77 15.36
N VAL A 216 -3.08 3.57 15.13
CA VAL A 216 -1.70 3.30 14.74
C VAL A 216 -1.72 2.37 13.54
N MET A 217 -1.00 2.76 12.48
CA MET A 217 -0.75 1.93 11.29
C MET A 217 -2.05 1.44 10.62
N PRO A 218 -2.84 2.35 10.00
CA PRO A 218 -3.97 1.94 9.19
C PRO A 218 -3.47 1.24 7.91
N LYS A 219 -3.98 0.04 7.66
CA LYS A 219 -3.73 -0.76 6.45
C LYS A 219 -5.06 -0.94 5.71
N LEU A 220 -5.13 -0.52 4.46
CA LEU A 220 -6.37 -0.57 3.67
C LEU A 220 -6.32 -1.65 2.59
N SER A 221 -7.49 -2.14 2.21
CA SER A 221 -7.69 -3.04 1.08
C SER A 221 -9.03 -2.77 0.40
N ILE A 222 -9.03 -2.72 -0.94
CA ILE A 222 -10.21 -2.39 -1.78
C ILE A 222 -10.43 -3.50 -2.81
N THR A 223 -10.42 -4.76 -2.36
CA THR A 223 -10.64 -5.94 -3.22
C THR A 223 -12.11 -6.14 -3.61
N ASN A 224 -13.00 -5.30 -3.11
CA ASN A 224 -14.43 -5.19 -3.42
C ASN A 224 -14.84 -3.71 -3.30
N PHE A 225 -16.11 -3.36 -3.54
CA PHE A 225 -16.55 -1.97 -3.38
C PHE A 225 -16.53 -1.51 -1.91
N ALA A 226 -16.49 -2.44 -0.96
CA ALA A 226 -16.23 -2.14 0.43
C ALA A 226 -14.72 -2.00 0.69
N ILE A 227 -14.40 -1.20 1.70
CA ILE A 227 -13.02 -0.93 2.11
C ILE A 227 -12.79 -1.64 3.43
N ASP A 228 -11.77 -2.50 3.44
CA ASP A 228 -11.32 -3.18 4.65
C ASP A 228 -10.14 -2.42 5.27
N LEU A 229 -10.22 -2.20 6.58
CA LEU A 229 -9.17 -1.58 7.40
C LEU A 229 -8.65 -2.60 8.40
N SER A 230 -7.34 -2.82 8.42
CA SER A 230 -6.62 -3.51 9.50
C SER A 230 -5.74 -2.48 10.21
N THR A 231 -5.84 -2.35 11.53
CA THR A 231 -5.13 -1.31 12.28
C THR A 231 -4.87 -1.72 13.73
N TYR A 232 -4.00 -0.97 14.40
CA TYR A 232 -3.68 -1.12 15.82
C TYR A 232 -4.19 0.09 16.58
N PHE A 233 -4.68 -0.11 17.79
CA PHE A 233 -4.90 0.97 18.73
C PHE A 233 -3.97 0.79 19.93
N VAL A 234 -3.32 1.87 20.34
CA VAL A 234 -2.57 1.91 21.60
C VAL A 234 -3.11 3.03 22.46
N LEU A 235 -4.00 2.67 23.40
CA LEU A 235 -4.75 3.62 24.20
C LEU A 235 -4.70 3.33 25.69
N PRO A 236 -4.86 4.35 26.55
CA PRO A 236 -5.00 4.15 27.98
C PRO A 236 -6.30 3.44 28.36
N ARG A 237 -6.29 2.72 29.49
CA ARG A 237 -7.38 1.84 29.94
C ARG A 237 -8.76 2.51 30.00
N ASN A 238 -8.81 3.77 30.40
CA ASN A 238 -10.04 4.55 30.54
C ASN A 238 -10.79 4.77 29.21
N TYR A 239 -10.09 4.77 28.06
CA TYR A 239 -10.72 4.98 26.75
C TYR A 239 -11.21 3.69 26.07
N ILE A 240 -11.01 2.51 26.67
CA ILE A 240 -11.36 1.22 26.04
C ILE A 240 -12.87 1.10 25.80
N LYS A 241 -13.68 1.54 26.77
CA LYS A 241 -15.14 1.53 26.66
C LYS A 241 -15.61 2.48 25.56
N ASP A 242 -15.01 3.65 25.47
CA ASP A 242 -15.37 4.68 24.50
C ASP A 242 -15.05 4.25 23.06
N LEU A 243 -13.89 3.62 22.84
CA LEU A 243 -13.56 3.00 21.56
C LEU A 243 -14.59 1.93 21.18
N THR A 244 -14.97 1.08 22.14
CA THR A 244 -15.97 0.02 21.90
C THR A 244 -17.32 0.64 21.51
N HIS A 245 -17.75 1.67 22.25
CA HIS A 245 -18.98 2.41 22.00
C HIS A 245 -18.99 3.13 20.65
N LEU A 246 -17.89 3.77 20.26
CA LEU A 246 -17.72 4.39 18.94
C LEU A 246 -17.96 3.35 17.85
N LEU A 247 -17.27 2.21 17.91
CA LEU A 247 -17.36 1.18 16.88
C LEU A 247 -18.75 0.51 16.85
N GLU A 248 -19.37 0.27 18.01
CA GLU A 248 -20.76 -0.19 18.08
C GLU A 248 -21.75 0.81 17.49
N SER A 249 -21.55 2.11 17.69
CA SER A 249 -22.39 3.15 17.11
C SER A 249 -22.20 3.25 15.60
N MET A 250 -20.96 3.18 15.10
CA MET A 250 -20.70 3.10 13.65
C MET A 250 -21.33 1.86 13.00
N GLU A 251 -21.33 0.73 13.71
CA GLU A 251 -21.98 -0.50 13.26
C GLU A 251 -23.51 -0.37 13.32
N ARG A 252 -24.05 0.28 14.34
CA ARG A 252 -25.49 0.56 14.50
C ARG A 252 -26.03 1.40 13.35
N ASP A 253 -25.33 2.48 13.03
CA ASP A 253 -25.67 3.43 11.98
C ASP A 253 -25.38 2.85 10.57
N GLY A 254 -24.82 1.65 10.48
CA GLY A 254 -24.58 0.93 9.23
C GLY A 254 -23.34 1.39 8.45
N TYR A 255 -22.51 2.26 9.02
CA TYR A 255 -21.26 2.73 8.41
C TYR A 255 -20.21 1.62 8.26
N ILE A 256 -20.20 0.67 9.20
CA ILE A 256 -19.40 -0.55 9.14
C ILE A 256 -20.30 -1.77 9.10
N VAL A 257 -19.95 -2.72 8.23
CA VAL A 257 -20.66 -3.99 8.03
C VAL A 257 -19.92 -5.17 8.67
N GLN A 258 -18.74 -4.93 9.23
CA GLN A 258 -18.00 -5.88 10.04
C GLN A 258 -17.09 -5.14 11.02
N LYS A 259 -17.06 -5.63 12.25
CA LYS A 259 -16.13 -5.22 13.29
C LYS A 259 -15.52 -6.45 13.94
N LYS A 260 -14.19 -6.49 14.03
CA LYS A 260 -13.45 -7.43 14.88
C LYS A 260 -12.44 -6.63 15.69
N LEU A 261 -12.52 -6.72 17.01
CA LEU A 261 -11.64 -6.02 17.93
C LEU A 261 -10.99 -7.04 18.86
N PHE A 262 -9.67 -7.12 18.82
CA PHE A 262 -8.87 -8.11 19.53
C PHE A 262 -7.89 -7.43 20.47
N GLN A 263 -7.88 -7.79 21.76
CA GLN A 263 -6.88 -7.32 22.70
C GLN A 263 -5.64 -8.23 22.68
N ALA A 264 -4.45 -7.64 22.64
CA ALA A 264 -3.21 -8.41 22.63
C ALA A 264 -2.89 -9.03 24.01
N LYS A 265 -2.58 -10.33 24.02
CA LYS A 265 -2.12 -11.11 25.19
C LYS A 265 -0.63 -11.40 25.14
N SER A 266 -0.13 -11.78 23.98
CA SER A 266 1.30 -11.99 23.76
C SER A 266 1.71 -11.56 22.35
N TYR A 267 3.00 -11.31 22.18
CA TYR A 267 3.63 -11.01 20.92
C TYR A 267 4.79 -11.98 20.68
N PHE A 268 4.83 -12.54 19.48
CA PHE A 268 5.88 -13.41 19.00
C PHE A 268 6.47 -12.81 17.72
N LEU A 269 7.79 -12.74 17.62
CA LEU A 269 8.51 -12.45 16.39
C LEU A 269 9.58 -13.52 16.17
N ARG A 270 9.70 -13.97 14.94
CA ARG A 270 10.77 -14.85 14.49
C ARG A 270 11.42 -14.32 13.23
N ILE A 271 12.75 -14.47 13.18
CA ILE A 271 13.57 -14.23 12.00
C ILE A 271 14.42 -15.47 11.75
N ASN A 272 14.50 -15.90 10.49
CA ASN A 272 15.35 -17.00 10.07
C ASN A 272 16.60 -16.45 9.36
N LEU A 273 17.72 -16.40 10.07
CA LEU A 273 18.98 -15.89 9.52
C LEU A 273 19.62 -16.83 8.49
N ASN A 274 19.13 -18.06 8.30
CA ASN A 274 19.64 -18.96 7.25
C ASN A 274 19.49 -18.36 5.84
N TYR A 275 18.53 -17.45 5.64
CA TYR A 275 18.32 -16.71 4.40
C TYR A 275 19.45 -15.72 4.07
N PHE A 276 20.29 -15.36 5.05
CA PHE A 276 21.45 -14.50 4.84
C PHE A 276 22.76 -15.27 4.59
N LYS A 277 22.74 -16.61 4.60
CA LYS A 277 23.93 -17.42 4.35
C LYS A 277 24.26 -17.45 2.86
N GLU A 278 25.54 -17.38 2.52
CA GLU A 278 26.04 -17.38 1.14
C GLU A 278 25.59 -18.63 0.37
N SER A 279 25.58 -19.77 1.06
CA SER A 279 25.10 -21.07 0.55
C SER A 279 23.64 -21.09 0.12
N ASN A 280 22.84 -20.11 0.55
CA ASN A 280 21.39 -20.08 0.40
C ASN A 280 20.89 -18.84 -0.39
N GLN A 281 21.79 -17.97 -0.87
CA GLN A 281 21.43 -16.68 -1.50
C GLN A 281 20.56 -16.78 -2.76
N MET A 282 20.48 -17.97 -3.38
CA MET A 282 19.68 -18.21 -4.59
C MET A 282 18.31 -18.84 -4.32
N GLU A 283 18.00 -19.18 -3.06
CA GLU A 283 16.74 -19.84 -2.69
C GLU A 283 15.76 -18.82 -2.05
N GLU A 284 14.58 -18.66 -2.66
CA GLU A 284 13.51 -17.81 -2.10
C GLU A 284 12.67 -18.54 -1.03
N ILE A 285 12.70 -19.88 -0.95
CA ILE A 285 12.09 -20.67 0.13
C ILE A 285 13.04 -21.79 0.56
N LEU A 286 13.55 -21.71 1.79
CA LEU A 286 14.50 -22.67 2.35
C LEU A 286 13.81 -23.87 3.00
N SER A 287 14.34 -25.08 2.73
CA SER A 287 13.93 -26.27 3.48
C SER A 287 14.71 -26.36 4.79
N PRO A 288 14.03 -26.56 5.94
CA PRO A 288 14.70 -26.92 7.20
C PRO A 288 15.49 -28.24 7.12
N THR A 289 15.23 -29.08 6.11
CA THR A 289 15.96 -30.34 5.89
C THR A 289 17.22 -30.19 5.04
N ASN A 290 17.53 -28.98 4.54
CA ASN A 290 18.74 -28.74 3.75
C ASN A 290 19.98 -28.93 4.63
N LYS A 291 21.03 -29.58 4.12
CA LYS A 291 22.29 -29.83 4.83
C LYS A 291 22.95 -28.55 5.37
N ASN A 292 22.77 -27.42 4.67
CA ASN A 292 23.34 -26.13 5.07
C ASN A 292 22.46 -25.33 6.04
N TYR A 293 21.24 -25.81 6.31
CA TYR A 293 20.31 -25.21 7.25
C TYR A 293 20.74 -25.52 8.68
N GLN A 294 20.72 -24.51 9.55
CA GLN A 294 21.11 -24.66 10.94
C GLN A 294 20.04 -24.00 11.84
N GLU A 295 19.47 -24.79 12.76
CA GLU A 295 18.36 -24.35 13.61
C GLU A 295 18.73 -23.19 14.55
N ASN A 296 19.99 -23.10 14.97
CA ASN A 296 20.45 -21.99 15.83
C ASN A 296 20.41 -20.61 15.15
N TYR A 297 20.20 -20.54 13.82
CA TYR A 297 19.95 -19.29 13.09
C TYR A 297 18.47 -18.91 13.04
N GLU A 298 17.57 -19.74 13.58
CA GLU A 298 16.18 -19.38 13.86
C GLU A 298 16.13 -18.59 15.18
N ILE A 299 15.94 -17.28 15.12
CA ILE A 299 15.91 -16.44 16.32
C ILE A 299 14.49 -15.98 16.62
N GLU A 300 14.08 -16.16 17.88
CA GLU A 300 12.75 -15.83 18.36
C GLU A 300 12.78 -14.75 19.45
N PHE A 301 11.76 -13.91 19.44
CA PHE A 301 11.40 -12.99 20.49
C PHE A 301 9.97 -13.27 20.93
N LYS A 302 9.76 -13.47 22.24
CA LYS A 302 8.44 -13.71 22.84
C LYS A 302 8.18 -12.68 23.93
N LYS A 303 7.01 -12.08 23.98
CA LYS A 303 6.58 -11.20 25.07
C LYS A 303 5.14 -11.50 25.44
N GLU A 304 4.93 -12.01 26.65
CA GLU A 304 3.61 -12.05 27.27
C GLU A 304 3.37 -10.71 27.95
N TYR A 305 2.23 -10.07 27.64
CA TYR A 305 1.79 -8.88 28.34
C TYR A 305 1.34 -9.26 29.75
N TYR A 306 1.53 -8.36 30.71
CA TYR A 306 1.06 -8.59 32.06
C TYR A 306 -0.46 -8.87 32.08
N SER A 307 -0.95 -9.67 33.03
CA SER A 307 -2.38 -10.01 33.07
C SER A 307 -3.24 -8.77 33.38
N GLU A 308 -2.81 -7.99 34.36
CA GLU A 308 -3.52 -6.81 34.87
C GLU A 308 -2.97 -5.48 34.34
N PHE A 309 -3.71 -4.40 34.53
CA PHE A 309 -3.16 -3.05 34.34
C PHE A 309 -2.42 -2.60 35.60
N LYS A 310 -1.20 -2.09 35.43
CA LYS A 310 -0.46 -1.37 36.48
C LYS A 310 -0.31 0.08 36.07
N ASN A 311 -0.09 0.97 37.05
CA ASN A 311 0.16 2.38 36.80
C ASN A 311 1.56 2.74 37.29
N PHE A 312 2.58 2.42 36.51
CA PHE A 312 3.93 2.91 36.80
C PHE A 312 3.99 4.42 36.59
N LYS A 313 4.38 5.13 37.65
CA LYS A 313 4.48 6.59 37.69
C LYS A 313 5.69 7.09 36.90
N LEU A 314 5.58 7.10 35.57
CA LEU A 314 6.60 7.62 34.68
C LEU A 314 6.76 9.13 34.81
N SER A 315 8.00 9.60 34.80
CA SER A 315 8.36 11.02 34.64
C SER A 315 8.41 11.40 33.15
N LEU A 316 8.49 12.71 32.85
CA LEU A 316 8.69 13.20 31.48
C LEU A 316 9.95 12.61 30.83
N LEU A 317 11.03 12.53 31.59
CA LEU A 317 12.29 11.96 31.11
C LEU A 317 12.18 10.45 30.83
N ASP A 318 11.38 9.72 31.60
CA ASP A 318 11.13 8.29 31.33
C ASP A 318 10.39 8.10 30.00
N TYR A 319 9.42 8.97 29.69
CA TYR A 319 8.73 8.94 28.40
C TYR A 319 9.68 9.19 27.23
N PHE A 320 10.54 10.21 27.29
CA PHE A 320 11.53 10.48 26.25
C PHE A 320 12.52 9.32 26.07
N ILE A 321 12.96 8.71 27.18
CA ILE A 321 13.81 7.52 27.13
C ILE A 321 13.05 6.38 26.44
N LEU A 322 11.82 6.06 26.86
CA LEU A 322 11.00 5.00 26.27
C LEU A 322 10.78 5.23 24.77
N GLU A 323 10.36 6.43 24.36
CA GLU A 323 10.17 6.77 22.94
C GLU A 323 11.45 6.61 22.13
N SER A 324 12.59 7.02 22.68
CA SER A 324 13.88 6.96 22.00
C SER A 324 14.45 5.55 21.86
N ILE A 325 14.12 4.63 22.78
CA ILE A 325 14.67 3.26 22.79
C ILE A 325 13.75 2.22 22.14
N ARG A 326 12.50 2.57 21.82
CA ARG A 326 11.52 1.67 21.19
C ARG A 326 11.65 1.57 19.68
N PHE A 327 12.04 2.66 19.04
CA PHE A 327 12.00 2.79 17.60
C PHE A 327 13.38 3.02 17.01
N THR A 328 13.61 2.47 15.82
CA THR A 328 14.81 2.73 15.02
C THR A 328 14.63 4.02 14.23
N SER A 329 15.37 5.09 14.56
CA SER A 329 15.34 6.33 13.77
C SER A 329 16.49 6.41 12.76
N PHE A 330 16.20 6.80 11.52
CA PHE A 330 17.15 6.91 10.40
C PHE A 330 18.42 7.72 10.71
N GLU A 331 18.36 8.72 11.61
CA GLU A 331 19.49 9.61 11.92
C GLU A 331 20.45 9.10 13.01
N ALA A 332 20.08 8.06 13.76
CA ALA A 332 20.77 7.67 15.01
C ALA A 332 21.12 6.18 15.13
N THR A 333 20.84 5.35 14.12
CA THR A 333 20.98 3.89 14.22
C THR A 333 22.40 3.41 13.95
N THR A 334 23.14 3.21 15.03
CA THR A 334 24.30 2.31 15.10
C THR A 334 24.09 1.38 16.30
N ILE A 335 24.79 0.24 16.37
CA ILE A 335 24.78 -0.64 17.55
C ILE A 335 25.17 0.16 18.79
N SER A 336 25.99 1.20 18.59
CA SER A 336 26.29 2.19 19.62
C SER A 336 25.22 3.28 19.81
N ARG A 337 24.76 3.51 21.06
CA ARG A 337 23.74 4.54 21.39
C ARG A 337 24.33 5.89 21.83
N PHE A 338 25.55 6.23 21.43
CA PHE A 338 26.26 7.44 21.88
C PHE A 338 25.49 8.76 21.67
N LYS A 339 24.56 8.82 20.72
CA LYS A 339 23.74 10.01 20.43
C LYS A 339 22.44 10.11 21.23
N LEU A 340 22.10 9.09 22.02
CA LEU A 340 20.83 9.03 22.76
C LEU A 340 20.68 10.19 23.75
N LEU A 341 21.76 10.55 24.46
CA LEU A 341 21.77 11.69 25.37
C LEU A 341 21.44 13.01 24.66
N ASN A 342 22.09 13.28 23.54
CA ASN A 342 21.86 14.52 22.78
C ASN A 342 20.45 14.56 22.20
N LYS A 343 19.93 13.42 21.75
CA LYS A 343 18.54 13.29 21.29
C LYS A 343 17.55 13.60 22.41
N ILE A 344 17.67 12.93 23.56
CA ILE A 344 16.78 13.16 24.72
C ILE A 344 16.83 14.63 25.18
N LYS A 345 18.02 15.24 25.22
CA LYS A 345 18.21 16.66 25.55
C LYS A 345 17.52 17.58 24.55
N SER A 346 17.68 17.29 23.25
CA SER A 346 17.00 18.01 22.17
C SER A 346 15.48 17.88 22.27
N ASP A 347 14.97 16.66 22.38
CA ASP A 347 13.54 16.36 22.44
C ASP A 347 12.88 17.01 23.67
N LEU A 348 13.56 16.99 24.82
CA LEU A 348 13.12 17.67 26.04
C LEU A 348 13.08 19.19 25.85
N SER A 349 14.14 19.78 25.29
CA SER A 349 14.18 21.23 25.05
C SER A 349 13.09 21.67 24.09
N PHE A 350 12.89 20.90 23.03
CA PHE A 350 11.83 21.14 22.05
C PHE A 350 10.44 21.06 22.68
N PHE A 351 10.17 20.02 23.47
CA PHE A 351 8.91 19.89 24.20
C PHE A 351 8.66 21.05 25.16
N LEU A 352 9.65 21.44 25.96
CA LEU A 352 9.49 22.57 26.86
C LEU A 352 9.23 23.87 26.09
N SER A 353 9.92 24.09 24.95
CA SER A 353 9.65 25.23 24.08
C SER A 353 8.20 25.25 23.60
N LEU A 354 7.70 24.13 23.07
CA LEU A 354 6.32 24.02 22.61
C LEU A 354 5.31 24.30 23.74
N GLU A 355 5.53 23.78 24.94
CA GLU A 355 4.64 24.03 26.09
C GLU A 355 4.70 25.50 26.55
N TYR A 356 5.86 26.16 26.50
CA TYR A 356 5.96 27.60 26.78
C TYR A 356 5.30 28.44 25.70
N ASP A 357 5.39 28.04 24.44
CA ASP A 357 4.74 28.74 23.33
C ASP A 357 3.21 28.61 23.44
N LEU A 358 2.68 27.45 23.85
CA LEU A 358 1.27 27.29 24.19
C LEU A 358 0.82 28.24 25.33
N VAL A 359 1.66 28.47 26.35
CA VAL A 359 1.35 29.45 27.42
C VAL A 359 1.32 30.88 26.87
N LYS A 360 2.26 31.25 25.98
CA LYS A 360 2.24 32.57 25.33
C LYS A 360 1.00 32.74 24.46
N GLU A 361 0.61 31.71 23.72
CA GLU A 361 -0.62 31.72 22.93
C GLU A 361 -1.86 31.90 23.80
N LEU A 362 -1.94 31.21 24.95
CA LEU A 362 -2.99 31.43 25.95
C LEU A 362 -3.03 32.89 26.43
N GLU A 363 -1.88 33.46 26.80
CA GLU A 363 -1.78 34.86 27.24
C GLU A 363 -2.17 35.84 26.11
N ASN A 364 -1.83 35.54 24.86
CA ASN A 364 -2.18 36.36 23.70
C ASN A 364 -3.68 36.30 23.39
N ILE A 365 -4.28 35.10 23.38
CA ILE A 365 -5.72 34.95 23.19
C ILE A 365 -6.48 35.63 24.34
N HIS A 366 -6.00 35.52 25.58
CA HIS A 366 -6.58 36.24 26.72
C HIS A 366 -6.59 37.77 26.51
N LYS A 367 -5.51 38.35 25.97
CA LYS A 367 -5.49 39.77 25.60
C LYS A 367 -6.52 40.09 24.52
N ILE A 368 -6.64 39.25 23.48
CA ILE A 368 -7.63 39.44 22.41
C ILE A 368 -9.05 39.44 22.98
N ILE A 369 -9.37 38.50 23.89
CA ILE A 369 -10.70 38.44 24.53
C ILE A 369 -11.03 39.74 25.27
N ILE A 370 -10.07 40.31 26.01
CA ILE A 370 -10.27 41.56 26.76
C ILE A 370 -10.45 42.76 25.82
N HIS A 371 -9.63 42.86 24.77
CA HIS A 371 -9.60 44.04 23.89
C HIS A 371 -10.64 43.98 22.76
N SER A 372 -11.22 42.80 22.48
CA SER A 372 -12.14 42.59 21.36
C SER A 372 -13.32 41.67 21.75
N PRO A 373 -14.15 42.06 22.73
CA PRO A 373 -15.26 41.23 23.21
C PRO A 373 -16.29 40.90 22.10
N GLY A 374 -16.49 41.80 21.13
CA GLY A 374 -17.37 41.54 19.97
C GLY A 374 -16.92 40.33 19.14
N LEU A 375 -15.61 40.20 18.88
CA LEU A 375 -15.04 39.08 18.13
C LEU A 375 -15.27 37.73 18.84
N ILE A 376 -15.25 37.74 20.17
CA ILE A 376 -15.49 36.54 20.98
C ILE A 376 -16.97 36.16 21.00
N ASN A 377 -17.87 37.14 21.04
CA ASN A 377 -19.30 36.87 20.88
C ASN A 377 -19.57 36.27 19.48
N GLU A 378 -18.93 36.77 18.44
CA GLU A 378 -19.01 36.17 17.10
C GLU A 378 -18.44 34.74 17.06
N PHE A 379 -17.35 34.46 17.78
CA PHE A 379 -16.82 33.09 17.91
C PHE A 379 -17.80 32.16 18.62
N ILE A 380 -18.41 32.61 19.71
CA ILE A 380 -19.40 31.84 20.47
C ILE A 380 -20.63 31.57 19.59
N ASN A 381 -21.16 32.58 18.90
CA ASN A 381 -22.26 32.42 17.96
C ASN A 381 -21.91 31.42 16.86
N TYR A 382 -20.70 31.50 16.30
CA TYR A 382 -20.21 30.53 15.32
C TYR A 382 -20.19 29.09 15.89
N LEU A 383 -19.76 28.90 17.14
CA LEU A 383 -19.83 27.59 17.80
C LEU A 383 -21.26 27.12 18.06
N GLU A 384 -22.19 28.01 18.41
CA GLU A 384 -23.61 27.69 18.65
C GLU A 384 -24.30 27.23 17.37
N GLU A 385 -24.10 27.96 16.27
CA GLU A 385 -24.62 27.60 14.95
C GLU A 385 -24.13 26.23 14.48
N ASN A 386 -22.92 25.83 14.89
CA ASN A 386 -22.24 24.62 14.45
C ASN A 386 -22.16 23.52 15.53
N GLU A 387 -22.86 23.64 16.67
CA GLU A 387 -22.69 22.73 17.81
C GLU A 387 -22.94 21.25 17.46
N LYS A 388 -23.94 20.99 16.60
CA LYS A 388 -24.29 19.63 16.14
C LYS A 388 -23.22 18.99 15.24
N LYS A 389 -22.33 19.79 14.66
CA LYS A 389 -21.24 19.30 13.80
C LYS A 389 -20.11 18.66 14.62
N GLY A 390 -19.94 19.09 15.86
CA GLY A 390 -18.88 18.64 16.76
C GLY A 390 -17.52 19.28 16.48
N PHE A 391 -16.62 19.24 17.46
CA PHE A 391 -15.35 19.96 17.46
C PHE A 391 -14.46 19.67 16.24
N PHE A 392 -14.25 18.39 15.92
CA PHE A 392 -13.33 17.99 14.86
C PHE A 392 -13.79 18.46 13.49
N PHE A 393 -15.11 18.46 13.25
CA PHE A 393 -15.68 18.94 12.00
C PHE A 393 -15.51 20.45 11.83
N ILE A 394 -15.80 21.23 12.88
CA ILE A 394 -15.63 22.69 12.87
C ILE A 394 -14.17 23.06 12.63
N LYS A 395 -13.25 22.35 13.30
CA LYS A 395 -11.81 22.56 13.13
C LYS A 395 -11.38 22.30 11.69
N ASP A 396 -11.85 21.20 11.09
CA ASP A 396 -11.55 20.86 9.69
C ASP A 396 -12.08 21.91 8.71
N GLU A 397 -13.30 22.43 8.93
CA GLU A 397 -13.86 23.53 8.13
C GLU A 397 -12.95 24.78 8.20
N LEU A 398 -12.44 25.13 9.38
CA LEU A 398 -11.52 26.27 9.54
C LEU A 398 -10.13 26.02 8.94
N ASP A 399 -9.61 24.79 9.01
CA ASP A 399 -8.34 24.42 8.37
C ASP A 399 -8.44 24.53 6.84
N LEU A 400 -9.58 24.13 6.27
CA LEU A 400 -9.88 24.30 4.85
C LEU A 400 -9.93 25.78 4.48
N LEU A 401 -10.68 26.60 5.23
CA LEU A 401 -10.77 28.05 5.01
C LEU A 401 -9.41 28.74 5.10
N PHE A 402 -8.54 28.33 6.04
CA PHE A 402 -7.21 28.93 6.17
C PHE A 402 -6.30 28.62 4.98
N ASN A 403 -6.34 27.38 4.47
CA ASN A 403 -5.59 27.02 3.27
C ASN A 403 -6.05 27.87 2.07
N LEU A 404 -7.34 28.18 1.97
CA LEU A 404 -7.87 29.08 0.95
C LEU A 404 -7.29 30.50 1.08
N PHE A 405 -7.30 31.07 2.30
CA PHE A 405 -6.76 32.42 2.52
C PHE A 405 -5.31 32.53 2.07
N ASN A 406 -4.47 31.54 2.39
CA ASN A 406 -3.08 31.53 1.96
C ASN A 406 -2.95 31.49 0.44
N ILE A 407 -3.78 30.68 -0.24
CA ILE A 407 -3.78 30.62 -1.71
C ILE A 407 -4.16 31.98 -2.32
N ILE A 408 -5.17 32.66 -1.78
CA ILE A 408 -5.60 33.99 -2.24
C ILE A 408 -4.49 35.02 -2.04
N GLU A 409 -3.91 35.08 -0.85
CA GLU A 409 -2.84 36.03 -0.49
C GLU A 409 -1.56 35.81 -1.32
N GLU A 410 -1.06 34.57 -1.40
CA GLU A 410 0.11 34.21 -2.22
C GLU A 410 -0.10 34.51 -3.70
N SER A 411 -1.31 34.28 -4.21
CA SER A 411 -1.64 34.54 -5.62
C SER A 411 -1.56 36.03 -5.96
N ASN A 412 -2.04 36.90 -5.06
CA ASN A 412 -2.05 38.34 -5.27
C ASN A 412 -0.67 39.00 -5.11
N GLU A 413 0.22 38.47 -4.26
CA GLU A 413 1.61 38.95 -4.18
C GLU A 413 2.36 38.76 -5.50
N ILE A 414 2.01 37.71 -6.25
CA ILE A 414 2.73 37.33 -7.47
C ILE A 414 2.11 37.96 -8.73
N ALA A 415 0.81 38.25 -8.72
CA ALA A 415 0.10 38.85 -9.84
C ALA A 415 -0.99 39.78 -9.29
N ASN A 416 -0.99 41.02 -9.75
CA ASN A 416 -1.85 42.10 -9.25
C ASN A 416 -3.33 41.88 -9.68
N ILE A 417 -3.97 40.84 -9.17
CA ILE A 417 -5.28 40.31 -9.58
C ILE A 417 -6.39 41.24 -9.09
N ARG A 418 -7.32 41.60 -9.99
CA ARG A 418 -8.39 42.59 -9.72
C ARG A 418 -9.79 41.99 -9.70
N THR A 419 -9.98 40.77 -10.17
CA THR A 419 -11.30 40.12 -10.24
C THR A 419 -11.21 38.64 -9.88
N PHE A 420 -12.33 38.06 -9.45
CA PHE A 420 -12.43 36.62 -9.20
C PHE A 420 -12.10 35.79 -10.45
N THR A 421 -12.57 36.22 -11.61
CA THR A 421 -12.25 35.57 -12.89
C THR A 421 -10.73 35.51 -13.14
N GLN A 422 -10.01 36.63 -12.93
CA GLN A 422 -8.55 36.67 -13.05
C GLN A 422 -7.83 35.81 -12.00
N PHE A 423 -8.41 35.64 -10.81
CA PHE A 423 -7.88 34.77 -9.78
C PHE A 423 -8.01 33.30 -10.17
N VAL A 424 -9.20 32.90 -10.65
CA VAL A 424 -9.44 31.55 -11.17
C VAL A 424 -8.51 31.25 -12.35
N GLU A 425 -8.40 32.18 -13.31
CA GLU A 425 -7.46 32.06 -14.43
C GLU A 425 -6.00 31.93 -13.97
N LEU A 426 -5.58 32.66 -12.92
CA LEU A 426 -4.23 32.53 -12.37
C LEU A 426 -4.00 31.19 -11.70
N LEU A 427 -4.95 30.71 -10.90
CA LEU A 427 -4.86 29.41 -10.24
C LEU A 427 -4.79 28.26 -11.25
N GLU A 428 -5.57 28.35 -12.32
CA GLU A 428 -5.52 27.45 -13.47
C GLU A 428 -4.17 27.55 -14.19
N LYS A 429 -3.72 28.76 -14.54
CA LYS A 429 -2.45 29.01 -15.26
C LYS A 429 -1.20 28.59 -14.47
N LYS A 430 -1.20 28.78 -13.15
CA LYS A 430 -0.09 28.39 -12.26
C LYS A 430 -0.15 26.94 -11.80
N LYS A 431 -1.19 26.19 -12.16
CA LYS A 431 -1.36 24.77 -11.80
C LYS A 431 -1.39 24.52 -10.28
N ILE A 432 -1.71 25.52 -9.47
CA ILE A 432 -1.70 25.44 -7.98
C ILE A 432 -2.75 24.41 -7.50
N ILE A 433 -3.85 24.29 -8.24
CA ILE A 433 -4.98 23.38 -7.98
C ILE A 433 -4.56 21.90 -8.13
N HIS A 434 -3.55 21.57 -8.93
CA HIS A 434 -3.29 20.19 -9.38
C HIS A 434 -2.22 19.42 -8.60
N SER A 435 -1.81 19.90 -7.41
CA SER A 435 -0.74 19.27 -6.64
C SER A 435 -1.23 18.10 -5.77
N VAL A 436 -0.63 16.91 -5.97
CA VAL A 436 -0.85 15.74 -5.10
C VAL A 436 0.13 15.79 -3.92
N ASN A 437 -0.34 16.20 -2.73
CA ASN A 437 0.51 16.30 -1.55
C ASN A 437 0.72 14.93 -0.88
N GLY A 438 1.74 14.81 0.00
CA GLY A 438 2.00 13.56 0.74
C GLY A 438 0.86 13.12 1.67
N SER A 439 -0.04 14.03 2.01
CA SER A 439 -1.27 13.81 2.78
C SER A 439 -2.50 13.51 1.92
N GLY A 440 -2.38 13.48 0.59
CA GLY A 440 -3.50 13.25 -0.32
C GLY A 440 -4.47 14.44 -0.44
N THR A 441 -4.19 15.61 0.14
CA THR A 441 -4.95 16.82 -0.17
C THR A 441 -4.66 17.23 -1.60
N ILE A 442 -5.69 17.24 -2.44
CA ILE A 442 -5.65 17.84 -3.76
C ILE A 442 -6.64 18.99 -3.72
N TYR A 443 -6.20 20.19 -4.10
CA TYR A 443 -7.04 21.38 -4.09
C TYR A 443 -8.09 21.25 -5.20
N GLU A 444 -9.38 21.28 -4.85
CA GLU A 444 -10.47 21.14 -5.82
C GLU A 444 -10.82 22.47 -6.52
N SER A 445 -11.35 22.39 -7.74
CA SER A 445 -12.11 23.48 -8.39
C SER A 445 -13.55 23.61 -7.85
N ALA A 446 -14.12 22.53 -7.29
CA ALA A 446 -15.39 22.59 -6.56
C ALA A 446 -15.28 23.36 -5.24
N PHE A 447 -14.14 23.22 -4.57
CA PHE A 447 -13.76 24.06 -3.43
C PHE A 447 -13.76 25.56 -3.81
N ILE A 448 -13.25 25.93 -5.00
CA ILE A 448 -13.30 27.30 -5.51
C ILE A 448 -14.75 27.78 -5.77
N LYS A 449 -15.64 26.91 -6.25
CA LYS A 449 -17.06 27.25 -6.47
C LYS A 449 -17.86 27.40 -5.18
N GLU A 450 -17.58 26.63 -4.14
CA GLU A 450 -18.18 26.83 -2.80
C GLU A 450 -17.61 28.07 -2.10
N CYS A 451 -16.45 28.56 -2.54
CA CYS A 451 -15.77 29.73 -1.99
C CYS A 451 -16.22 31.07 -2.58
N ASP A 452 -17.20 31.08 -3.49
CA ASP A 452 -17.67 32.26 -4.23
C ASP A 452 -17.83 33.46 -3.29
N PHE A 453 -18.47 33.28 -2.14
CA PHE A 453 -18.73 34.35 -1.17
C PHE A 453 -17.45 35.03 -0.63
N ILE A 454 -16.43 34.27 -0.21
CA ILE A 454 -15.22 34.81 0.42
C ILE A 454 -14.31 35.44 -0.63
N SER A 455 -14.20 34.81 -1.79
CA SER A 455 -13.43 35.38 -2.90
C SER A 455 -14.11 36.61 -3.48
N HIS A 456 -15.43 36.67 -3.53
CA HIS A 456 -16.16 37.89 -3.90
C HIS A 456 -15.88 39.03 -2.91
N ILE A 457 -15.95 38.76 -1.59
CA ILE A 457 -15.59 39.76 -0.56
C ILE A 457 -14.17 40.29 -0.77
N TYR A 458 -13.19 39.44 -1.12
CA TYR A 458 -11.82 39.89 -1.41
C TYR A 458 -11.74 40.94 -2.53
N PHE A 459 -12.52 40.76 -3.60
CA PHE A 459 -12.49 41.67 -4.77
C PHE A 459 -13.41 42.87 -4.62
N GLU A 460 -14.50 42.76 -3.85
CA GLU A 460 -15.45 43.84 -3.59
C GLU A 460 -14.96 44.79 -2.48
N ASP A 461 -14.44 44.24 -1.39
CA ASP A 461 -13.98 45.00 -0.22
C ASP A 461 -12.78 44.30 0.45
N LYS A 462 -11.58 44.71 0.04
CA LYS A 462 -10.31 44.18 0.56
C LYS A 462 -10.16 44.41 2.07
N GLU A 463 -10.74 45.47 2.62
CA GLU A 463 -10.65 45.78 4.04
C GLU A 463 -11.56 44.85 4.85
N ASN A 464 -12.80 44.67 4.41
CA ASN A 464 -13.71 43.68 4.97
C ASN A 464 -13.15 42.26 4.86
N TYR A 465 -12.57 41.88 3.72
CA TYR A 465 -11.89 40.59 3.59
C TYR A 465 -10.79 40.41 4.64
N LYS A 466 -9.88 41.39 4.78
CA LYS A 466 -8.80 41.32 5.77
C LYS A 466 -9.36 41.13 7.18
N ASN A 467 -10.43 41.85 7.51
CA ASN A 467 -11.10 41.73 8.81
C ASN A 467 -11.71 40.33 9.01
N GLN A 468 -12.38 39.76 7.99
CA GLN A 468 -12.93 38.39 8.05
C GLN A 468 -11.84 37.33 8.15
N VAL A 469 -10.76 37.46 7.37
CA VAL A 469 -9.61 36.52 7.42
C VAL A 469 -8.98 36.52 8.79
N GLU A 470 -8.68 37.69 9.35
CA GLU A 470 -8.09 37.78 10.70
C GLU A 470 -9.04 37.21 11.76
N LYS A 471 -10.34 37.45 11.63
CA LYS A 471 -11.36 36.81 12.50
C LYS A 471 -11.28 35.29 12.45
N TYR A 472 -11.36 34.67 11.27
CA TYR A 472 -11.31 33.21 11.14
C TYR A 472 -9.94 32.63 11.52
N ARG A 473 -8.84 33.37 11.31
CA ARG A 473 -7.50 33.01 11.81
C ARG A 473 -7.48 32.95 13.33
N ILE A 474 -8.16 33.88 14.01
CA ILE A 474 -8.28 33.86 15.47
C ILE A 474 -9.16 32.67 15.91
N PHE A 475 -10.28 32.39 15.23
CA PHE A 475 -11.13 31.24 15.55
C PHE A 475 -10.37 29.93 15.45
N ARG A 476 -9.60 29.76 14.37
CA ARG A 476 -8.73 28.61 14.17
C ARG A 476 -7.68 28.48 15.27
N LYS A 477 -6.98 29.57 15.59
CA LYS A 477 -6.01 29.60 16.71
C LYS A 477 -6.64 29.17 18.03
N ILE A 478 -7.88 29.59 18.31
CA ILE A 478 -8.62 29.17 19.50
C ILE A 478 -8.90 27.65 19.49
N LEU A 479 -9.35 27.09 18.37
CA LEU A 479 -9.58 25.64 18.28
C LEU A 479 -8.28 24.82 18.30
N ASP A 480 -7.19 25.30 17.69
CA ASP A 480 -5.87 24.66 17.76
C ASP A 480 -5.34 24.63 19.20
N LEU A 481 -5.53 25.72 19.94
CA LEU A 481 -5.23 25.81 21.36
C LEU A 481 -6.06 24.78 22.17
N CYS A 482 -7.38 24.73 21.94
CA CYS A 482 -8.27 23.76 22.59
C CYS A 482 -7.86 22.30 22.28
N SER A 483 -7.50 22.00 21.03
CA SER A 483 -7.01 20.68 20.61
C SER A 483 -5.69 20.30 21.30
N SER A 484 -4.79 21.27 21.46
CA SER A 484 -3.51 21.10 22.17
C SER A 484 -3.72 20.86 23.66
N LEU A 485 -4.76 21.48 24.26
CA LEU A 485 -5.15 21.27 25.65
C LEU A 485 -6.08 20.07 25.87
N LYS A 486 -6.50 19.38 24.81
CA LYS A 486 -7.48 18.27 24.84
C LYS A 486 -8.84 18.67 25.41
N ILE A 487 -9.33 19.85 25.02
CA ILE A 487 -10.65 20.38 25.34
C ILE A 487 -11.48 20.33 24.05
N PHE A 488 -12.38 19.36 23.92
CA PHE A 488 -13.16 19.18 22.69
C PHE A 488 -14.63 19.55 22.87
N ASN A 489 -15.15 19.55 24.11
CA ASN A 489 -16.53 19.85 24.38
C ASN A 489 -16.85 21.31 24.05
N ILE A 490 -17.71 21.52 23.05
CA ILE A 490 -18.09 22.85 22.54
C ILE A 490 -18.67 23.73 23.66
N ASN A 491 -19.48 23.17 24.57
CA ASN A 491 -20.05 23.93 25.69
C ASN A 491 -18.98 24.36 26.70
N SER A 492 -17.97 23.52 26.96
CA SER A 492 -16.80 23.90 27.76
C SER A 492 -16.00 25.00 27.08
N ILE A 493 -15.80 24.93 25.76
CA ILE A 493 -15.09 25.97 24.98
C ILE A 493 -15.85 27.29 25.08
N LYS A 494 -17.16 27.31 24.79
CA LYS A 494 -18.01 28.52 24.94
C LYS A 494 -17.86 29.13 26.33
N LYS A 495 -17.92 28.32 27.38
CA LYS A 495 -17.75 28.78 28.77
C LYS A 495 -16.37 29.41 29.02
N ILE A 496 -15.29 28.77 28.58
CA ILE A 496 -13.91 29.26 28.75
C ILE A 496 -13.73 30.62 28.08
N PHE A 497 -14.22 30.76 26.84
CA PHE A 497 -14.03 31.99 26.07
C PHE A 497 -15.04 33.10 26.42
N SER A 498 -16.19 32.76 27.00
CA SER A 498 -17.15 33.75 27.54
C SER A 498 -16.67 34.43 28.83
N LYS A 499 -15.65 33.88 29.51
CA LYS A 499 -15.16 34.35 30.82
C LYS A 499 -13.64 34.50 30.81
N PRO A 500 -13.10 35.73 30.63
CA PRO A 500 -11.66 35.97 30.54
C PRO A 500 -10.86 35.36 31.70
N ASP A 501 -11.40 35.43 32.92
CA ASP A 501 -10.75 34.92 34.13
C ASP A 501 -10.39 33.43 34.06
N ILE A 502 -11.25 32.61 33.43
CA ILE A 502 -11.01 31.17 33.32
C ILE A 502 -9.77 30.91 32.46
N LEU A 503 -9.63 31.63 31.33
CA LEU A 503 -8.48 31.47 30.46
C LEU A 503 -7.19 31.95 31.12
N TYR A 504 -7.26 33.04 31.89
CA TYR A 504 -6.15 33.52 32.70
C TYR A 504 -5.73 32.49 33.75
N GLU A 505 -6.69 31.88 34.45
CA GLU A 505 -6.41 30.82 35.42
C GLU A 505 -5.79 29.59 34.76
N ILE A 506 -6.29 29.14 33.61
CA ILE A 506 -5.71 28.03 32.83
C ILE A 506 -4.25 28.34 32.47
N SER A 507 -3.99 29.55 31.95
CA SER A 507 -2.65 30.00 31.59
C SER A 507 -1.71 30.00 32.80
N LYS A 508 -2.15 30.60 33.92
CA LYS A 508 -1.39 30.67 35.17
C LYS A 508 -1.08 29.29 35.72
N LEU A 509 -2.07 28.39 35.77
CA LEU A 509 -1.90 27.01 36.23
C LEU A 509 -0.92 26.24 35.33
N LYS A 510 -1.04 26.38 34.01
CA LYS A 510 -0.15 25.69 33.07
C LYS A 510 1.28 26.22 33.17
N LYS A 511 1.48 27.54 33.31
CA LYS A 511 2.78 28.18 33.54
C LYS A 511 3.44 27.71 34.84
N ASN A 512 2.69 27.66 35.94
CA ASN A 512 3.18 27.16 37.22
C ASN A 512 3.60 25.68 37.11
N ARG A 513 2.74 24.84 36.52
CA ARG A 513 3.03 23.43 36.26
C ARG A 513 4.27 23.22 35.39
N LEU A 514 4.47 24.07 34.38
CA LEU A 514 5.63 23.99 33.49
C LEU A 514 6.92 24.40 34.21
N ASN A 515 6.86 25.41 35.09
CA ASN A 515 7.99 25.78 35.93
C ASN A 515 8.35 24.66 36.92
N GLU A 516 7.37 24.05 37.58
CA GLU A 516 7.58 22.87 38.45
C GLU A 516 8.23 21.69 37.68
N LEU A 517 7.77 21.43 36.45
CA LEU A 517 8.36 20.41 35.57
C LEU A 517 9.81 20.76 35.18
N LYS A 518 10.09 22.02 34.88
CA LYS A 518 11.44 22.48 34.54
C LYS A 518 12.39 22.38 35.73
N ASP A 519 11.94 22.75 36.93
CA ASP A 519 12.75 22.72 38.15
C ASP A 519 13.06 21.29 38.61
N THR A 520 12.11 20.37 38.40
CA THR A 520 12.32 18.94 38.66
C THR A 520 13.31 18.30 37.67
N ILE A 521 13.34 18.76 36.42
CA ILE A 521 14.23 18.24 35.38
C ILE A 521 15.52 19.07 35.35
N LYS A 522 16.42 18.81 36.31
CA LYS A 522 17.76 19.41 36.35
C LYS A 522 18.56 19.00 35.10
N TYR A 523 18.55 19.84 34.06
CA TYR A 523 19.12 19.54 32.73
C TYR A 523 20.59 19.12 32.76
N ASN A 524 21.37 19.72 33.68
CA ASN A 524 22.79 19.40 33.87
C ASN A 524 23.03 18.00 34.45
N ASN A 525 22.03 17.40 35.10
CA ASN A 525 22.14 16.06 35.70
C ASN A 525 21.84 14.93 34.71
N ILE A 526 21.29 15.25 33.53
CA ILE A 526 21.04 14.25 32.48
C ILE A 526 22.37 13.86 31.85
N SER A 527 22.82 12.63 32.15
CA SER A 527 24.05 12.01 31.66
C SER A 527 23.77 10.63 31.05
N ASN A 528 24.73 10.07 30.31
CA ASN A 528 24.62 8.69 29.82
C ASN A 528 24.41 7.69 30.96
N ASN A 529 25.14 7.85 32.08
CA ASN A 529 24.98 6.98 33.25
C ASN A 529 23.56 7.03 33.81
N TYR A 530 22.98 8.23 33.91
CA TYR A 530 21.60 8.39 34.34
C TYR A 530 20.62 7.65 33.40
N ILE A 531 20.78 7.81 32.09
CA ILE A 531 19.93 7.11 31.10
C ILE A 531 20.06 5.60 31.25
N HIS A 532 21.27 5.07 31.40
CA HIS A 532 21.49 3.64 31.63
C HIS A 532 20.81 3.14 32.90
N GLN A 533 20.95 3.86 34.01
CA GLN A 533 20.29 3.51 35.28
C GLN A 533 18.76 3.50 35.14
N ARG A 534 18.18 4.45 34.39
CA ARG A 534 16.74 4.45 34.11
C ARG A 534 16.32 3.27 33.23
N ILE A 535 17.10 2.93 32.21
CA ILE A 535 16.83 1.73 31.38
C ILE A 535 16.90 0.46 32.23
N ASP A 536 17.90 0.33 33.10
CA ASP A 536 18.02 -0.81 34.02
C ASP A 536 16.86 -0.86 35.02
N TYR A 537 16.38 0.29 35.50
CA TYR A 537 15.18 0.37 36.32
C TYR A 537 13.93 -0.14 35.57
N LEU A 538 13.72 0.27 34.32
CA LEU A 538 12.59 -0.17 33.50
C LEU A 538 12.67 -1.67 33.12
N LEU A 539 13.89 -2.19 32.98
CA LEU A 539 14.15 -3.61 32.69
C LEU A 539 13.92 -4.53 33.89
N ASN A 540 14.17 -4.03 35.10
CA ASN A 540 14.15 -4.82 36.34
C ASN A 540 12.98 -4.48 37.27
N SER A 541 12.06 -3.61 36.83
CA SER A 541 10.80 -3.35 37.56
C SER A 541 9.98 -4.64 37.67
N SER A 542 9.15 -4.79 38.69
CA SER A 542 8.23 -5.94 38.81
C SER A 542 6.79 -5.47 38.69
N PRO A 543 6.07 -5.77 37.58
CA PRO A 543 6.55 -6.43 36.35
C PRO A 543 7.49 -5.56 35.50
N ASN A 544 8.28 -6.19 34.62
CA ASN A 544 9.22 -5.50 33.72
C ASN A 544 8.44 -4.63 32.73
N ILE A 545 8.74 -3.32 32.68
CA ILE A 545 8.08 -2.39 31.75
C ILE A 545 8.57 -2.61 30.32
N ILE A 546 9.86 -2.91 30.16
CA ILE A 546 10.47 -3.13 28.85
C ILE A 546 11.18 -4.47 28.75
N LYS A 547 11.27 -5.01 27.54
CA LYS A 547 12.02 -6.22 27.21
C LYS A 547 12.99 -5.96 26.05
N PRO A 548 14.26 -6.41 26.10
CA PRO A 548 15.22 -6.21 25.00
C PRO A 548 14.71 -6.78 23.68
N TYR A 549 14.79 -5.99 22.61
CA TYR A 549 14.22 -6.31 21.31
C TYR A 549 15.17 -5.84 20.20
N LEU A 550 15.81 -6.78 19.48
CA LEU A 550 16.75 -6.45 18.40
C LEU A 550 16.23 -6.85 17.03
N LEU A 551 15.41 -7.90 16.98
CA LEU A 551 15.04 -8.57 15.74
C LEU A 551 14.35 -7.67 14.73
N ASP A 552 13.52 -6.72 15.16
CA ASP A 552 12.79 -5.87 14.21
C ASP A 552 13.69 -4.95 13.37
N SER A 553 14.87 -4.64 13.91
CA SER A 553 15.89 -3.85 13.22
C SER A 553 16.67 -4.67 12.17
N ILE A 554 16.45 -5.98 12.09
CA ILE A 554 17.03 -6.82 11.04
C ILE A 554 16.11 -6.75 9.82
N TRP A 555 16.48 -5.90 8.85
CA TRP A 555 15.72 -5.71 7.63
C TRP A 555 16.05 -6.79 6.59
N MET A 556 15.01 -7.26 5.91
CA MET A 556 15.08 -8.16 4.76
C MET A 556 14.26 -7.54 3.63
N ASN A 557 14.68 -7.71 2.38
CA ASN A 557 13.85 -7.32 1.26
C ASN A 557 12.72 -8.35 1.13
N TRP A 558 11.46 -7.90 1.18
CA TRP A 558 10.29 -8.75 0.98
C TRP A 558 9.31 -8.05 0.06
N SER A 559 8.53 -8.84 -0.67
CA SER A 559 7.60 -8.33 -1.67
C SER A 559 6.15 -8.72 -1.39
N TYR A 560 5.94 -9.77 -0.60
CA TYR A 560 4.62 -10.31 -0.31
C TYR A 560 4.39 -10.43 1.21
N PHE A 561 3.34 -9.75 1.70
CA PHE A 561 3.07 -9.59 3.12
C PHE A 561 1.59 -9.83 3.46
N PRO A 562 1.12 -11.09 3.48
CA PRO A 562 -0.24 -11.40 3.91
C PRO A 562 -0.37 -11.53 5.43
N GLU A 563 -1.59 -11.31 5.91
CA GLU A 563 -2.02 -11.50 7.29
C GLU A 563 -3.00 -12.68 7.36
N ILE A 564 -2.86 -13.55 8.36
CA ILE A 564 -3.77 -14.65 8.67
C ILE A 564 -4.30 -14.53 10.11
N ILE A 565 -5.60 -14.69 10.29
CA ILE A 565 -6.27 -14.77 11.59
C ILE A 565 -6.75 -16.20 11.78
N LEU A 566 -6.32 -16.83 12.87
CA LEU A 566 -6.63 -18.22 13.22
C LEU A 566 -7.29 -18.27 14.59
N LYS A 567 -8.22 -19.21 14.80
CA LYS A 567 -8.64 -19.62 16.15
C LYS A 567 -7.44 -20.19 16.89
N ASN A 568 -7.23 -19.76 18.13
CA ASN A 568 -6.07 -20.18 18.92
C ASN A 568 -6.37 -21.50 19.65
N THR A 569 -5.80 -22.60 19.16
CA THR A 569 -5.79 -23.89 19.86
C THR A 569 -4.36 -24.44 19.88
N PRO A 570 -4.02 -25.36 20.81
CA PRO A 570 -2.68 -25.97 20.87
C PRO A 570 -2.26 -26.63 19.55
N ASP A 571 -3.17 -27.33 18.87
CA ASP A 571 -2.92 -27.95 17.55
C ASP A 571 -2.59 -26.91 16.48
N ILE A 572 -3.39 -25.84 16.40
CA ILE A 572 -3.19 -24.75 15.43
C ILE A 572 -1.87 -24.04 15.69
N LYS A 573 -1.52 -23.79 16.95
CA LYS A 573 -0.24 -23.21 17.34
C LYS A 573 0.93 -24.10 16.91
N ASN A 574 0.86 -25.41 17.14
CA ASN A 574 1.89 -26.35 16.70
C ASN A 574 2.05 -26.37 15.18
N LYS A 575 0.94 -26.42 14.43
CA LYS A 575 0.93 -26.34 12.97
C LYS A 575 1.53 -25.03 12.47
N LEU A 576 1.17 -23.90 13.08
CA LEU A 576 1.73 -22.59 12.77
C LEU A 576 3.24 -22.57 13.01
N MET A 577 3.71 -23.00 14.18
CA MET A 577 5.13 -23.04 14.53
C MET A 577 5.96 -23.89 13.56
N ASN A 578 5.39 -24.97 13.03
CA ASN A 578 6.04 -25.81 12.02
C ASN A 578 6.15 -25.09 10.66
N ILE A 579 5.07 -24.47 10.18
CA ILE A 579 5.07 -23.86 8.84
C ILE A 579 5.87 -22.56 8.78
N ILE A 580 5.93 -21.79 9.87
CA ILE A 580 6.68 -20.52 9.89
C ILE A 580 8.20 -20.73 9.75
N ARG A 581 8.70 -21.97 9.86
CA ARG A 581 10.13 -22.30 9.64
C ARG A 581 10.62 -22.04 8.23
N TYR A 582 9.69 -22.11 7.28
CA TYR A 582 9.94 -21.89 5.87
C TYR A 582 9.94 -20.40 5.50
N PHE A 583 9.55 -19.49 6.40
CA PHE A 583 9.43 -18.07 6.07
C PHE A 583 10.57 -17.24 6.66
N PRO A 584 11.09 -16.23 5.92
CA PRO A 584 12.16 -15.35 6.39
C PRO A 584 11.88 -14.63 7.72
N LYS A 585 10.70 -14.02 7.85
CA LYS A 585 10.26 -13.29 9.05
C LYS A 585 8.77 -13.48 9.26
N VAL A 586 8.39 -13.87 10.47
CA VAL A 586 6.98 -14.00 10.88
C VAL A 586 6.81 -13.37 12.24
N TYR A 587 5.76 -12.58 12.42
CA TYR A 587 5.32 -12.20 13.75
C TYR A 587 3.84 -12.43 13.91
N PHE A 588 3.42 -12.71 15.13
CA PHE A 588 2.02 -12.86 15.46
C PHE A 588 1.71 -12.39 16.86
N TYR A 589 0.45 -12.04 17.06
CA TYR A 589 -0.13 -11.77 18.37
C TYR A 589 -1.04 -12.93 18.75
N GLU A 590 -0.93 -13.39 19.98
CA GLU A 590 -2.03 -14.11 20.62
C GLU A 590 -2.96 -13.08 21.25
N THR A 591 -4.24 -13.23 21.03
CA THR A 591 -5.25 -12.21 21.35
C THR A 591 -6.53 -12.84 21.88
N ASN A 592 -7.36 -12.05 22.53
CA ASN A 592 -8.77 -12.36 22.78
C ASN A 592 -9.68 -11.32 22.10
N ASP A 593 -10.82 -11.76 21.57
CA ASP A 593 -11.87 -10.84 21.14
C ASP A 593 -12.66 -10.27 22.34
N LEU A 594 -13.66 -9.43 22.03
CA LEU A 594 -14.59 -8.85 23.01
C LEU A 594 -15.42 -9.89 23.79
N TYR A 595 -15.54 -11.11 23.25
CA TYR A 595 -16.28 -12.23 23.85
C TYR A 595 -15.35 -13.24 24.54
N ASN A 596 -14.06 -12.90 24.70
CA ASN A 596 -13.01 -13.74 25.28
C ASN A 596 -12.67 -15.03 24.49
N ASN A 597 -12.98 -15.10 23.21
CA ASN A 597 -12.46 -16.17 22.34
C ASN A 597 -11.01 -15.86 21.95
N ASP A 598 -10.16 -16.89 21.91
CA ASP A 598 -8.74 -16.73 21.63
C ASP A 598 -8.40 -16.87 20.14
N TYR A 599 -7.55 -15.98 19.64
CA TYR A 599 -7.10 -15.95 18.25
C TYR A 599 -5.59 -15.71 18.13
N ILE A 600 -5.01 -16.19 17.04
CA ILE A 600 -3.66 -15.86 16.59
C ILE A 600 -3.78 -14.98 15.34
N ILE A 601 -3.20 -13.78 15.39
CA ILE A 601 -3.11 -12.88 14.23
C ILE A 601 -1.66 -12.87 13.78
N ALA A 602 -1.35 -13.54 12.67
CA ALA A 602 0.00 -13.72 12.15
C ALA A 602 0.21 -12.96 10.84
N GLN A 603 1.34 -12.26 10.74
CA GLN A 603 1.79 -11.56 9.55
C GLN A 603 3.05 -12.23 9.02
N LEU A 604 2.99 -12.64 7.75
CA LEU A 604 4.01 -13.46 7.10
C LEU A 604 4.79 -12.60 6.11
N ASN A 605 6.11 -12.51 6.25
CA ASN A 605 6.94 -11.86 5.23
C ASN A 605 7.52 -12.93 4.30
N LEU A 606 7.21 -12.82 3.01
CA LEU A 606 7.71 -13.71 1.97
C LEU A 606 8.33 -12.90 0.82
N PHE A 607 9.22 -13.57 0.08
CA PHE A 607 9.61 -13.12 -1.24
C PHE A 607 8.41 -13.11 -2.20
N HIS A 608 8.59 -12.53 -3.37
CA HIS A 608 7.55 -12.50 -4.38
C HIS A 608 7.05 -13.91 -4.74
N LEU A 609 5.72 -14.07 -4.76
CA LEU A 609 5.06 -15.27 -5.26
C LEU A 609 4.23 -14.94 -6.51
N THR A 610 4.33 -15.76 -7.54
CA THR A 610 3.43 -15.70 -8.70
C THR A 610 2.00 -16.10 -8.31
N ASN A 611 1.00 -15.80 -9.14
CA ASN A 611 -0.39 -16.19 -8.84
C ASN A 611 -0.55 -17.72 -8.67
N GLN A 612 0.20 -18.53 -9.41
CA GLN A 612 0.18 -19.99 -9.23
C GLN A 612 0.77 -20.40 -7.87
N GLU A 613 1.88 -19.78 -7.46
CA GLU A 613 2.51 -20.02 -6.15
C GLU A 613 1.61 -19.53 -5.00
N LYS A 614 0.92 -18.38 -5.15
CA LYS A 614 -0.09 -17.87 -4.21
C LYS A 614 -1.26 -18.85 -4.02
N LEU A 615 -1.75 -19.46 -5.12
CA LEU A 615 -2.78 -20.50 -5.06
C LEU A 615 -2.31 -21.71 -4.24
N ILE A 616 -1.07 -22.17 -4.46
CA ILE A 616 -0.48 -23.29 -3.71
C ILE A 616 -0.37 -22.94 -2.22
N LEU A 617 0.13 -21.75 -1.87
CA LEU A 617 0.24 -21.29 -0.50
C LEU A 617 -1.12 -21.23 0.20
N THR A 618 -2.14 -20.69 -0.49
CA THR A 618 -3.49 -20.57 0.06
C THR A 618 -4.13 -21.95 0.26
N SER A 619 -3.90 -22.86 -0.68
CA SER A 619 -4.35 -24.26 -0.59
C SER A 619 -3.70 -25.00 0.58
N LEU A 620 -2.38 -24.79 0.77
CA LEU A 620 -1.65 -25.32 1.92
C LEU A 620 -2.24 -24.84 3.25
N PHE A 621 -2.55 -23.54 3.37
CA PHE A 621 -3.19 -23.02 4.58
C PHE A 621 -4.60 -23.56 4.77
N SER A 622 -5.40 -23.66 3.71
CA SER A 622 -6.72 -24.30 3.74
C SER A 622 -6.64 -25.70 4.37
N LYS A 623 -5.67 -26.49 3.91
CA LYS A 623 -5.47 -27.88 4.35
C LYS A 623 -5.00 -27.96 5.81
N LEU A 624 -4.05 -27.11 6.19
CA LEU A 624 -3.44 -27.14 7.52
C LEU A 624 -4.43 -26.69 8.60
N PHE A 625 -5.17 -25.62 8.36
CA PHE A 625 -5.94 -24.92 9.39
C PHE A 625 -7.46 -25.07 9.26
N LYS A 626 -7.99 -25.45 8.09
CA LYS A 626 -9.42 -25.72 7.84
C LYS A 626 -10.33 -24.62 8.42
N ASP A 627 -11.36 -24.98 9.17
CA ASP A 627 -12.37 -24.08 9.78
C ASP A 627 -11.83 -23.24 10.95
N SER A 628 -10.53 -23.37 11.25
CA SER A 628 -9.84 -22.48 12.19
C SER A 628 -9.41 -21.17 11.54
N ILE A 629 -9.40 -21.08 10.20
CA ILE A 629 -9.09 -19.83 9.49
C ILE A 629 -10.28 -18.88 9.62
N VAL A 630 -10.05 -17.74 10.26
CA VAL A 630 -11.02 -16.65 10.35
C VAL A 630 -10.86 -15.69 9.17
N SER A 631 -9.62 -15.41 8.77
CA SER A 631 -9.30 -14.68 7.55
C SER A 631 -7.85 -14.89 7.14
N PHE A 632 -7.54 -14.68 5.87
CA PHE A 632 -6.19 -14.62 5.31
C PHE A 632 -6.25 -13.62 4.17
N LYS A 633 -5.50 -12.52 4.20
CA LYS A 633 -5.59 -11.45 3.20
C LYS A 633 -4.31 -10.63 3.10
N ARG A 634 -4.02 -10.07 1.93
CA ARG A 634 -2.99 -9.04 1.75
C ARG A 634 -3.60 -7.64 1.90
N PHE A 635 -2.98 -6.81 2.73
CA PHE A 635 -3.31 -5.38 2.83
C PHE A 635 -2.24 -4.53 2.12
N ALA A 636 -2.63 -3.38 1.58
CA ALA A 636 -1.67 -2.41 1.07
C ALA A 636 -1.02 -1.71 2.26
N TRP A 637 0.28 -1.97 2.49
CA TRP A 637 1.06 -1.38 3.56
C TRP A 637 2.49 -1.12 3.11
N ASP A 638 3.07 -0.02 3.58
CA ASP A 638 4.43 0.45 3.27
C ASP A 638 5.53 -0.28 4.07
N GLY A 639 5.15 -1.11 5.04
CA GLY A 639 6.07 -1.87 5.88
C GLY A 639 6.68 -1.05 7.02
N VAL A 640 6.30 0.22 7.19
CA VAL A 640 6.92 1.12 8.16
C VAL A 640 6.03 1.33 9.38
N LEU A 641 6.59 1.08 10.56
CA LEU A 641 5.99 1.48 11.84
C LEU A 641 6.42 2.92 12.15
N TYR A 642 5.48 3.85 12.04
CA TYR A 642 5.71 5.23 12.44
C TYR A 642 5.76 5.35 13.97
N ASN A 643 6.59 6.26 14.46
CA ASN A 643 6.67 6.56 15.89
C ASN A 643 5.32 7.10 16.37
N PHE A 644 4.82 6.57 17.48
CA PHE A 644 3.63 7.07 18.15
C PHE A 644 3.90 7.30 19.62
N SER A 645 3.19 8.29 20.17
CA SER A 645 3.24 8.65 21.58
C SER A 645 1.86 8.83 22.15
N THR A 646 1.70 8.44 23.40
CA THR A 646 0.52 8.71 24.23
C THR A 646 0.79 9.77 25.29
N ARG A 647 1.97 10.40 25.21
CA ARG A 647 2.45 11.43 26.15
C ARG A 647 1.45 12.58 26.30
N ASP A 648 0.85 13.01 25.20
CA ASP A 648 -0.02 14.18 25.17
C ASP A 648 -1.32 13.97 25.97
N PHE A 649 -1.59 12.73 26.42
CA PHE A 649 -2.71 12.37 27.31
C PHE A 649 -2.25 12.03 28.74
N TYR A 650 -0.97 12.23 29.06
CA TYR A 650 -0.39 11.91 30.37
C TYR A 650 -0.06 13.18 31.16
N ASN A 651 -0.63 13.29 32.36
CA ASN A 651 -0.34 14.38 33.28
C ASN A 651 0.94 14.05 34.07
N PHE A 652 2.03 14.75 33.78
CA PHE A 652 3.34 14.50 34.39
C PHE A 652 3.46 14.90 35.86
N ASN A 653 2.63 15.84 36.32
CA ASN A 653 2.61 16.24 37.73
C ASN A 653 1.85 15.22 38.57
N GLU A 654 0.68 14.78 38.08
CA GLU A 654 -0.16 13.78 38.76
C GLU A 654 0.28 12.33 38.48
N LYS A 655 1.14 12.13 37.47
CA LYS A 655 1.68 10.83 37.02
C LYS A 655 0.59 9.81 36.71
N LYS A 656 -0.39 10.23 35.92
CA LYS A 656 -1.50 9.41 35.42
C LYS A 656 -2.02 9.94 34.08
N PHE A 657 -2.67 9.08 33.30
CA PHE A 657 -3.43 9.53 32.14
C PHE A 657 -4.63 10.34 32.59
N PHE A 658 -4.87 11.47 31.94
CA PHE A 658 -6.12 12.20 32.12
C PHE A 658 -7.17 11.68 31.14
N TYR A 659 -8.42 11.80 31.54
CA TYR A 659 -9.57 11.33 30.79
C TYR A 659 -10.33 12.52 30.23
N THR A 660 -10.51 12.54 28.92
CA THR A 660 -11.30 13.53 28.18
C THR A 660 -12.55 12.80 27.69
N ASN A 661 -13.60 12.77 28.52
CA ASN A 661 -14.80 11.96 28.30
C ASN A 661 -15.46 12.25 26.94
N ASP A 662 -15.34 13.48 26.46
CA ASP A 662 -15.94 14.00 25.23
C ASP A 662 -15.14 13.67 23.95
N LEU A 663 -13.92 13.13 24.05
CA LEU A 663 -13.06 12.87 22.89
C LEU A 663 -13.75 12.00 21.83
N PHE A 664 -14.26 10.84 22.23
CA PHE A 664 -14.90 9.89 21.31
C PHE A 664 -16.32 10.33 20.93
N ASP A 665 -17.03 11.05 21.81
CA ASP A 665 -18.37 11.58 21.51
C ASP A 665 -18.30 12.68 20.43
N GLN A 666 -17.36 13.62 20.57
CA GLN A 666 -17.11 14.65 19.55
C GLN A 666 -16.59 14.01 18.26
N TYR A 667 -15.80 12.96 18.35
CA TYR A 667 -15.35 12.21 17.17
C TYR A 667 -16.49 11.47 16.48
N LEU A 668 -17.45 10.90 17.23
CA LEU A 668 -18.64 10.27 16.66
C LEU A 668 -19.52 11.30 15.93
N LEU A 669 -19.65 12.54 16.45
CA LEU A 669 -20.31 13.63 15.72
C LEU A 669 -19.59 13.92 14.40
N TYR A 670 -18.27 13.98 14.40
CA TYR A 670 -17.49 14.14 13.16
C TYR A 670 -17.74 13.01 12.17
N VAL A 671 -17.72 11.74 12.61
CA VAL A 671 -18.06 10.59 11.77
C VAL A 671 -19.44 10.74 11.13
N LYS A 672 -20.46 11.14 11.92
CA LYS A 672 -21.82 11.34 11.42
C LYS A 672 -21.91 12.47 10.39
N ASN A 673 -21.20 13.58 10.60
CA ASN A 673 -21.20 14.69 9.65
C ASN A 673 -20.43 14.37 8.37
N VAL A 674 -19.38 13.55 8.44
CA VAL A 674 -18.62 13.11 7.25
C VAL A 674 -19.35 12.03 6.45
N LEU A 675 -19.98 11.04 7.11
CA LEU A 675 -20.64 9.91 6.45
C LEU A 675 -22.11 10.16 6.11
N GLY A 676 -22.76 11.08 6.81
CA GLY A 676 -24.15 11.46 6.55
C GLY A 676 -25.17 10.58 7.29
N LYS A 677 -26.16 10.09 6.55
CA LYS A 677 -27.31 9.35 7.11
C LYS A 677 -26.97 7.88 7.36
N GLU A 678 -27.76 7.25 8.22
CA GLU A 678 -27.71 5.81 8.46
C GLU A 678 -27.85 5.00 7.17
N LEU A 679 -27.10 3.91 7.09
CA LEU A 679 -27.01 3.06 5.91
C LEU A 679 -27.61 1.66 6.17
N PRO A 680 -28.18 1.02 5.13
CA PRO A 680 -28.69 -0.34 5.27
C PRO A 680 -27.55 -1.32 5.57
N LYS A 681 -27.83 -2.27 6.48
CA LYS A 681 -26.88 -3.33 6.85
C LYS A 681 -27.13 -4.59 6.02
N PRO A 682 -26.09 -5.18 5.42
CA PRO A 682 -26.21 -6.51 4.85
C PRO A 682 -26.36 -7.56 5.97
N ASN A 683 -27.33 -8.47 5.82
CA ASN A 683 -27.41 -9.68 6.67
C ASN A 683 -26.23 -10.61 6.32
N LYS A 684 -25.56 -11.18 7.34
CA LYS A 684 -24.44 -12.09 7.14
C LYS A 684 -24.68 -13.46 7.78
N SER A 685 -24.44 -14.50 7.00
CA SER A 685 -23.88 -15.78 7.47
C SER A 685 -22.48 -15.91 6.86
N ILE A 686 -21.53 -16.49 7.58
CA ILE A 686 -20.17 -16.74 7.08
C ILE A 686 -19.92 -18.23 7.22
N GLU A 687 -19.65 -18.92 6.12
CA GLU A 687 -19.09 -20.28 6.12
C GLU A 687 -17.82 -20.34 5.27
N THR A 688 -16.83 -21.09 5.76
CA THR A 688 -15.54 -21.29 5.10
C THR A 688 -15.67 -22.30 3.97
N ASN A 689 -15.59 -21.82 2.73
CA ASN A 689 -15.91 -22.64 1.58
C ASN A 689 -14.67 -23.40 1.02
N ILE A 690 -14.63 -24.72 1.25
CA ILE A 690 -13.50 -25.61 0.92
C ILE A 690 -13.36 -25.86 -0.59
N MET A 691 -14.46 -25.73 -1.36
CA MET A 691 -14.54 -26.14 -2.78
C MET A 691 -13.58 -25.44 -3.75
N PHE A 692 -12.98 -24.32 -3.34
CA PHE A 692 -12.10 -23.51 -4.20
C PHE A 692 -10.65 -23.98 -4.25
N TRP A 693 -10.22 -24.78 -3.28
CA TRP A 693 -8.81 -25.00 -3.03
C TRP A 693 -8.41 -26.46 -3.24
N PRO A 694 -7.40 -26.73 -4.10
CA PRO A 694 -6.82 -28.06 -4.24
C PRO A 694 -6.37 -28.65 -2.89
N GLN A 695 -6.83 -29.86 -2.55
CA GLN A 695 -6.55 -30.48 -1.25
C GLN A 695 -5.16 -31.13 -1.15
N ASP A 696 -4.47 -31.35 -2.28
CA ASP A 696 -3.23 -32.12 -2.32
C ASP A 696 -1.95 -31.28 -2.29
N LYS A 697 -2.06 -29.96 -2.13
CA LYS A 697 -0.89 -29.07 -2.16
C LYS A 697 -0.14 -29.06 -0.83
N THR A 698 1.19 -29.10 -0.93
CA THR A 698 2.14 -29.13 0.18
C THR A 698 3.17 -28.01 0.07
N ILE A 699 3.95 -27.79 1.13
CA ILE A 699 5.08 -26.84 1.09
C ILE A 699 6.15 -27.26 0.07
N LYS A 700 6.32 -28.57 -0.19
CA LYS A 700 7.26 -29.08 -1.20
C LYS A 700 6.82 -28.66 -2.60
N ASP A 701 5.53 -28.74 -2.91
CA ASP A 701 4.99 -28.27 -4.19
C ASP A 701 5.27 -26.78 -4.41
N LEU A 702 5.15 -25.96 -3.36
CA LEU A 702 5.46 -24.53 -3.43
C LEU A 702 6.94 -24.30 -3.73
N MET A 703 7.82 -24.98 -2.99
CA MET A 703 9.27 -24.90 -3.17
C MET A 703 9.73 -25.33 -4.56
N GLU A 704 9.17 -26.41 -5.09
CA GLU A 704 9.49 -26.91 -6.44
C GLU A 704 9.07 -25.92 -7.52
N ASN A 705 7.88 -25.31 -7.40
CA ASN A 705 7.42 -24.30 -8.35
C ASN A 705 8.28 -23.03 -8.32
N VAL A 706 8.60 -22.53 -7.12
CA VAL A 706 9.50 -21.38 -6.94
C VAL A 706 10.88 -21.67 -7.53
N SER A 707 11.46 -22.84 -7.23
CA SER A 707 12.78 -23.24 -7.73
C SER A 707 12.79 -23.37 -9.26
N LYS A 708 11.72 -23.93 -9.83
CA LYS A 708 11.55 -24.05 -11.29
C LYS A 708 11.50 -22.67 -11.94
N ARG A 709 10.73 -21.73 -11.37
CA ARG A 709 10.68 -20.33 -11.84
C ARG A 709 12.05 -19.67 -11.80
N LEU A 710 12.77 -19.77 -10.69
CA LEU A 710 14.09 -19.15 -10.52
C LEU A 710 15.11 -19.67 -11.53
N ARG A 711 15.01 -20.94 -11.94
CA ARG A 711 15.86 -21.53 -12.99
C ARG A 711 15.45 -21.11 -14.40
N SER A 712 14.15 -20.91 -14.64
CA SER A 712 13.62 -20.63 -15.98
C SER A 712 13.66 -19.15 -16.35
N ASP A 713 13.41 -18.26 -15.39
CA ASP A 713 13.27 -16.82 -15.63
C ASP A 713 14.65 -16.15 -15.53
N LYS A 714 15.32 -16.02 -16.67
CA LYS A 714 16.53 -15.18 -16.79
C LYS A 714 16.10 -13.79 -17.21
N LYS A 715 16.15 -12.82 -16.28
CA LYS A 715 15.97 -11.41 -16.62
C LYS A 715 17.13 -10.97 -17.52
N ILE A 716 16.83 -10.59 -18.75
CA ILE A 716 17.82 -10.10 -19.71
C ILE A 716 17.23 -8.89 -20.42
N PHE A 717 17.96 -7.78 -20.45
CA PHE A 717 17.58 -6.56 -21.16
C PHE A 717 18.66 -6.23 -22.18
N HIS A 718 18.36 -6.48 -23.47
CA HIS A 718 19.18 -5.99 -24.58
C HIS A 718 18.37 -4.94 -25.34
N LYS A 719 18.92 -3.73 -25.49
CA LYS A 719 18.20 -2.60 -26.09
C LYS A 719 17.68 -2.92 -27.50
N GLU A 720 18.53 -3.53 -28.33
CA GLU A 720 18.18 -3.94 -29.70
C GLU A 720 17.03 -4.97 -29.71
N ASP A 721 17.06 -5.97 -28.83
CA ASP A 721 15.99 -6.96 -28.74
C ASP A 721 14.66 -6.35 -28.27
N ILE A 722 14.73 -5.35 -27.40
CA ILE A 722 13.56 -4.63 -26.88
C ILE A 722 12.93 -3.78 -27.99
N GLU A 723 13.73 -3.11 -28.82
CA GLU A 723 13.25 -2.37 -29.98
C GLU A 723 12.57 -3.31 -30.99
N LYS A 724 13.21 -4.46 -31.29
CA LYS A 724 12.59 -5.53 -32.11
C LYS A 724 11.29 -6.05 -31.52
N LEU A 725 11.21 -6.17 -30.19
CA LEU A 725 10.00 -6.61 -29.50
C LEU A 725 8.86 -5.59 -29.63
N ILE A 726 9.14 -4.29 -29.56
CA ILE A 726 8.16 -3.22 -29.79
C ILE A 726 7.69 -3.27 -31.25
N GLU A 727 8.61 -3.34 -32.21
CA GLU A 727 8.29 -3.44 -33.64
C GLU A 727 7.42 -4.67 -33.95
N LEU A 728 7.78 -5.83 -33.38
CA LEU A 728 7.00 -7.06 -33.47
C LEU A 728 5.57 -6.87 -32.94
N SER A 729 5.40 -6.18 -31.80
CA SER A 729 4.07 -5.95 -31.22
C SER A 729 3.17 -5.09 -32.12
N LEU A 730 3.76 -4.11 -32.81
CA LEU A 730 3.06 -3.19 -33.71
C LEU A 730 2.72 -3.87 -35.05
N ASN A 731 3.62 -4.72 -35.57
CA ASN A 731 3.48 -5.38 -36.88
C ASN A 731 2.94 -6.82 -36.81
N LEU A 732 2.46 -7.26 -35.65
CA LEU A 732 2.11 -8.67 -35.38
C LEU A 732 1.06 -9.24 -36.36
N GLU A 733 0.09 -8.44 -36.79
CA GLU A 733 -0.98 -8.85 -37.71
C GLU A 733 -0.45 -9.15 -39.11
N ASN A 734 0.45 -8.29 -39.61
CA ASN A 734 1.08 -8.46 -40.91
C ASN A 734 1.98 -9.69 -40.92
N LEU A 735 2.75 -9.90 -39.86
CA LEU A 735 3.66 -11.05 -39.72
C LEU A 735 2.91 -12.38 -39.60
N LEU A 736 1.79 -12.42 -38.89
CA LEU A 736 0.97 -13.63 -38.78
C LEU A 736 0.17 -13.94 -40.05
N SER A 737 0.10 -13.00 -40.99
CA SER A 737 -0.59 -13.17 -42.27
C SER A 737 0.32 -13.70 -43.38
N ASN A 738 1.64 -13.81 -43.15
CA ASN A 738 2.62 -14.25 -44.13
C ASN A 738 3.56 -15.32 -43.54
N LYS A 739 3.49 -16.52 -44.10
CA LYS A 739 4.24 -17.70 -43.65
C LYS A 739 5.75 -17.51 -43.67
N ASP A 740 6.30 -16.99 -44.76
CA ASP A 740 7.74 -16.87 -44.96
C ASP A 740 8.34 -15.89 -43.94
N THR A 741 7.68 -14.75 -43.74
CA THR A 741 8.11 -13.74 -42.76
C THR A 741 8.05 -14.26 -41.32
N TYR A 742 7.06 -15.11 -41.00
CA TYR A 742 6.95 -15.71 -39.67
C TYR A 742 8.02 -16.78 -39.44
N GLU A 743 8.42 -17.52 -40.48
CA GLU A 743 9.49 -18.52 -40.41
C GLU A 743 10.82 -17.86 -40.07
N GLU A 744 11.17 -16.76 -40.73
CA GLU A 744 12.36 -15.96 -40.44
C GLU A 744 12.36 -15.45 -39.00
N LEU A 745 11.28 -14.78 -38.60
CA LEU A 745 11.11 -14.23 -37.25
C LEU A 745 11.27 -15.30 -36.16
N ARG A 746 10.71 -16.50 -36.39
CA ARG A 746 10.76 -17.59 -35.41
C ARG A 746 12.19 -18.05 -35.15
N GLN A 747 13.09 -17.91 -36.11
CA GLN A 747 14.49 -18.31 -35.93
C GLN A 747 15.27 -17.32 -35.10
N GLU A 748 14.83 -16.06 -35.03
CA GLU A 748 15.52 -15.02 -34.27
C GLU A 748 15.59 -15.32 -32.77
N ASN A 749 16.74 -14.98 -32.19
CA ASN A 749 17.02 -15.20 -30.77
C ASN A 749 16.07 -14.40 -29.86
N PHE A 750 15.79 -13.14 -30.19
CA PHE A 750 14.88 -12.30 -29.41
C PHE A 750 13.47 -12.92 -29.33
N PHE A 751 12.95 -13.48 -30.43
CA PHE A 751 11.63 -14.11 -30.46
C PHE A 751 11.56 -15.34 -29.55
N LYS A 752 12.61 -16.18 -29.56
CA LYS A 752 12.73 -17.35 -28.67
C LYS A 752 12.87 -16.92 -27.21
N GLN A 753 13.57 -15.81 -26.97
CA GLN A 753 13.89 -15.29 -25.64
C GLN A 753 12.72 -14.59 -24.96
N TYR A 754 11.99 -13.71 -25.63
CA TYR A 754 10.98 -12.85 -25.00
C TYR A 754 9.53 -13.31 -25.22
N ILE A 755 9.23 -14.02 -26.31
CA ILE A 755 7.85 -14.42 -26.61
C ILE A 755 7.54 -15.77 -25.95
N LYS A 756 6.63 -15.75 -24.96
CA LYS A 756 6.11 -16.97 -24.31
C LYS A 756 5.06 -17.65 -25.18
N SER A 757 4.07 -16.89 -25.64
CA SER A 757 2.97 -17.36 -26.48
C SER A 757 2.38 -16.19 -27.26
N ILE A 758 1.77 -16.48 -28.41
CA ILE A 758 0.95 -15.51 -29.15
C ILE A 758 -0.51 -15.92 -28.97
N LYS A 759 -1.36 -14.98 -28.57
CA LYS A 759 -2.77 -15.23 -28.27
C LYS A 759 -3.66 -14.30 -29.08
N LEU A 760 -4.94 -14.64 -29.19
CA LEU A 760 -5.96 -13.93 -29.95
C LEU A 760 -7.06 -13.41 -29.03
N PHE A 761 -7.47 -12.15 -29.25
CA PHE A 761 -8.70 -11.58 -28.74
C PHE A 761 -9.76 -11.62 -29.84
N PRO A 762 -10.79 -12.47 -29.73
CA PRO A 762 -11.88 -12.51 -30.71
C PRO A 762 -12.83 -11.33 -30.55
N ALA A 763 -13.18 -10.69 -31.67
CA ALA A 763 -14.20 -9.67 -31.79
C ALA A 763 -15.58 -10.32 -31.96
N PHE A 764 -16.07 -10.97 -30.90
CA PHE A 764 -17.30 -11.77 -30.96
C PHE A 764 -18.51 -11.01 -31.50
N HIS A 765 -18.59 -9.69 -31.29
CA HIS A 765 -19.70 -8.87 -31.79
C HIS A 765 -19.91 -9.07 -33.29
N LYS A 766 -18.84 -9.25 -34.06
CA LYS A 766 -18.91 -9.49 -35.50
C LYS A 766 -19.55 -10.82 -35.89
N LEU A 767 -19.69 -11.75 -34.95
CA LEU A 767 -20.36 -13.04 -35.15
C LEU A 767 -21.77 -13.05 -34.56
N GLY A 768 -22.24 -11.93 -33.98
CA GLY A 768 -23.58 -11.78 -33.41
C GLY A 768 -23.71 -12.18 -31.93
N PHE A 769 -22.62 -12.13 -31.17
CA PHE A 769 -22.60 -12.35 -29.72
C PHE A 769 -21.47 -11.56 -29.04
N SER A 770 -21.43 -11.45 -27.72
CA SER A 770 -20.39 -10.70 -26.99
C SER A 770 -19.73 -11.54 -25.89
N GLN A 771 -18.56 -11.07 -25.44
CA GLN A 771 -17.92 -11.55 -24.23
C GLN A 771 -18.31 -10.64 -23.07
N TYR A 772 -18.88 -11.26 -22.05
CA TYR A 772 -19.28 -10.61 -20.82
C TYR A 772 -18.37 -11.02 -19.68
N PHE A 773 -18.21 -10.10 -18.75
CA PHE A 773 -17.49 -10.28 -17.51
C PHE A 773 -18.44 -10.01 -16.35
N LEU A 774 -18.50 -10.96 -15.41
CA LEU A 774 -19.26 -10.83 -14.18
C LEU A 774 -18.30 -10.90 -12.99
N TYR A 775 -18.08 -9.75 -12.36
CA TYR A 775 -17.57 -9.69 -11.00
C TYR A 775 -18.75 -9.87 -10.04
N ILE A 776 -18.66 -10.78 -9.07
CA ILE A 776 -19.72 -11.01 -8.10
C ILE A 776 -19.15 -11.37 -6.73
N THR A 777 -19.74 -10.77 -5.69
CA THR A 777 -19.51 -11.10 -4.29
C THR A 777 -20.84 -11.52 -3.68
N PRO A 778 -21.11 -12.83 -3.50
CA PRO A 778 -22.32 -13.28 -2.84
C PRO A 778 -22.28 -13.00 -1.33
N LEU A 779 -23.46 -12.98 -0.70
CA LEU A 779 -23.54 -13.00 0.77
C LEU A 779 -23.15 -14.37 1.33
N ASP A 780 -23.53 -15.42 0.61
CA ASP A 780 -23.22 -16.80 0.94
C ASP A 780 -23.03 -17.61 -0.35
N PHE A 781 -21.89 -18.28 -0.45
CA PHE A 781 -21.50 -19.09 -1.60
C PHE A 781 -22.35 -20.36 -1.70
N ASP A 782 -22.73 -20.99 -0.59
CA ASP A 782 -23.48 -22.25 -0.61
C ASP A 782 -24.94 -22.04 -1.06
N ASN A 783 -25.41 -20.80 -0.93
CA ASN A 783 -26.73 -20.37 -1.41
C ASN A 783 -26.79 -20.06 -2.92
N LEU A 784 -25.64 -20.11 -3.62
CA LEU A 784 -25.55 -19.91 -5.08
C LEU A 784 -25.50 -21.24 -5.82
N ASN A 785 -26.39 -21.39 -6.80
CA ASN A 785 -26.27 -22.43 -7.80
C ASN A 785 -25.22 -22.03 -8.86
N PHE A 786 -23.97 -22.44 -8.67
CA PHE A 786 -22.87 -22.09 -9.57
C PHE A 786 -22.99 -22.69 -10.97
N LYS A 787 -23.68 -23.82 -11.15
CA LYS A 787 -23.94 -24.39 -12.48
C LYS A 787 -24.82 -23.44 -13.31
N LEU A 788 -25.81 -22.82 -12.69
CA LEU A 788 -26.63 -21.79 -13.35
C LEU A 788 -25.86 -20.48 -13.57
N LEU A 789 -25.01 -20.07 -12.62
CA LEU A 789 -24.24 -18.84 -12.73
C LEU A 789 -23.19 -18.90 -13.86
N LEU A 790 -22.48 -20.03 -13.97
CA LEU A 790 -21.47 -20.26 -15.00
C LEU A 790 -22.11 -20.42 -16.38
N THR A 791 -23.32 -20.98 -16.46
CA THR A 791 -23.96 -21.44 -17.71
C THR A 791 -23.09 -22.46 -18.46
N ASN A 792 -23.47 -22.86 -19.67
CA ASN A 792 -22.62 -23.70 -20.53
C ASN A 792 -21.77 -22.89 -21.53
N THR A 793 -21.73 -21.56 -21.40
CA THR A 793 -20.93 -20.68 -22.27
C THR A 793 -19.81 -19.94 -21.53
N PHE A 794 -19.47 -20.33 -20.30
CA PHE A 794 -18.33 -19.75 -19.58
C PHE A 794 -17.01 -20.00 -20.31
N GLN A 795 -16.13 -19.02 -20.23
CA GLN A 795 -14.77 -19.11 -20.75
C GLN A 795 -13.78 -19.28 -19.61
N LYS A 796 -13.94 -18.48 -18.54
CA LYS A 796 -12.96 -18.49 -17.45
C LYS A 796 -13.60 -18.07 -16.14
N LEU A 797 -13.12 -18.68 -15.07
CA LEU A 797 -13.35 -18.24 -13.69
C LEU A 797 -12.00 -17.88 -13.05
N LYS A 798 -11.95 -16.72 -12.42
CA LYS A 798 -10.88 -16.32 -11.50
C LYS A 798 -11.49 -15.99 -10.15
N HIS A 799 -10.72 -16.19 -9.09
CA HIS A 799 -11.07 -15.73 -7.75
C HIS A 799 -9.82 -15.24 -7.05
N ASP A 800 -10.01 -14.48 -5.98
CA ASP A 800 -8.89 -14.01 -5.18
C ASP A 800 -8.24 -15.16 -4.38
N SER A 801 -6.94 -15.05 -4.14
CA SER A 801 -6.15 -16.02 -3.36
C SER A 801 -6.17 -15.71 -1.86
N TYR A 802 -7.34 -15.56 -1.25
CA TYR A 802 -7.50 -15.16 0.15
C TYR A 802 -8.70 -15.86 0.83
N PHE A 803 -8.75 -15.85 2.18
CA PHE A 803 -9.89 -16.30 2.99
C PHE A 803 -10.55 -15.10 3.64
N ASP A 804 -11.79 -14.78 3.28
CA ASP A 804 -12.58 -13.73 3.92
C ASP A 804 -14.07 -13.97 3.66
N SER A 805 -14.91 -13.34 4.47
CA SER A 805 -16.37 -13.23 4.37
C SER A 805 -16.87 -12.63 3.06
N SER A 806 -16.00 -12.05 2.23
CA SER A 806 -16.35 -11.37 0.99
C SER A 806 -15.51 -11.81 -0.17
N LYS A 807 -15.33 -13.12 -0.28
CA LYS A 807 -14.66 -13.70 -1.42
C LYS A 807 -15.40 -13.30 -2.69
N SER A 808 -14.64 -12.88 -3.69
CA SER A 808 -15.19 -12.46 -4.99
C SER A 808 -14.81 -13.46 -6.08
N ILE A 809 -15.64 -13.54 -7.11
CA ILE A 809 -15.34 -14.29 -8.33
C ILE A 809 -15.46 -13.34 -9.52
N LEU A 810 -14.52 -13.46 -10.46
CA LEU A 810 -14.58 -12.88 -11.79
C LEU A 810 -14.80 -13.99 -12.82
N ILE A 811 -15.99 -14.02 -13.43
CA ILE A 811 -16.39 -14.96 -14.46
C ILE A 811 -16.36 -14.23 -15.81
N SER A 812 -15.97 -14.94 -16.86
CA SER A 812 -16.20 -14.50 -18.25
C SER A 812 -16.99 -15.56 -19.00
N TYR A 813 -17.91 -15.15 -19.85
CA TYR A 813 -18.74 -16.04 -20.67
C TYR A 813 -19.14 -15.36 -21.98
N ILE A 814 -19.57 -16.17 -22.95
CA ILE A 814 -20.07 -15.72 -24.25
C ILE A 814 -21.60 -15.67 -24.22
N PHE A 815 -22.20 -14.59 -24.72
CA PHE A 815 -23.66 -14.46 -24.75
C PHE A 815 -24.15 -13.71 -26.00
N PRO A 816 -25.25 -14.12 -26.65
CA PRO A 816 -25.76 -13.50 -27.87
C PRO A 816 -26.66 -12.29 -27.67
N PHE A 817 -26.91 -11.90 -26.41
CA PHE A 817 -27.82 -10.81 -26.05
C PHE A 817 -27.12 -9.84 -25.11
N GLU A 818 -27.58 -8.59 -25.09
CA GLU A 818 -27.05 -7.51 -24.25
C GLU A 818 -27.10 -7.82 -22.73
N ASP A 819 -28.02 -8.69 -22.31
CA ASP A 819 -28.37 -8.94 -20.92
C ASP A 819 -28.17 -10.42 -20.50
N PRO A 820 -26.93 -10.89 -20.34
CA PRO A 820 -26.69 -12.28 -19.97
C PRO A 820 -27.11 -12.58 -18.53
N ASN A 821 -27.80 -13.71 -18.33
CA ASN A 821 -28.18 -14.23 -17.01
C ASN A 821 -28.90 -13.24 -16.09
N THR A 822 -29.44 -12.14 -16.63
CA THR A 822 -30.12 -11.09 -15.86
C THR A 822 -31.31 -11.63 -15.09
N SER A 823 -32.01 -12.62 -15.61
CA SER A 823 -33.10 -13.30 -14.88
C SER A 823 -32.61 -13.95 -13.59
N TYR A 824 -31.46 -14.64 -13.62
CA TYR A 824 -30.89 -15.28 -12.43
C TYR A 824 -30.27 -14.25 -11.48
N LEU A 825 -29.56 -13.24 -12.00
CA LEU A 825 -29.03 -12.14 -11.18
C LEU A 825 -30.14 -11.31 -10.51
N ASN A 826 -31.22 -11.03 -11.24
CA ASN A 826 -32.41 -10.37 -10.70
C ASN A 826 -33.10 -11.22 -9.64
N TRP A 827 -33.19 -12.54 -9.84
CA TRP A 827 -33.71 -13.47 -8.84
C TRP A 827 -32.83 -13.47 -7.57
N LEU A 828 -31.52 -13.61 -7.72
CA LEU A 828 -30.56 -13.56 -6.62
C LEU A 828 -30.62 -12.22 -5.86
N ARG A 829 -30.76 -11.10 -6.58
CA ARG A 829 -30.98 -9.77 -5.98
C ARG A 829 -32.30 -9.72 -5.22
N GLY A 830 -33.39 -10.17 -5.82
CA GLY A 830 -34.71 -10.20 -5.18
C GLY A 830 -34.77 -11.08 -3.93
N GLN A 831 -33.92 -12.10 -3.86
CA GLN A 831 -33.74 -12.97 -2.69
C GLN A 831 -32.68 -12.44 -1.70
N ASN A 832 -32.12 -11.25 -1.93
CA ASN A 832 -31.03 -10.69 -1.12
C ASN A 832 -29.85 -11.66 -0.96
N LYS A 833 -29.40 -12.33 -2.03
CA LYS A 833 -28.29 -13.29 -2.00
C LYS A 833 -26.94 -12.71 -2.46
N ILE A 834 -26.93 -11.51 -3.03
CA ILE A 834 -25.73 -10.86 -3.58
C ILE A 834 -25.40 -9.62 -2.75
N GLN A 835 -24.13 -9.51 -2.33
CA GLN A 835 -23.63 -8.28 -1.71
C GLN A 835 -23.38 -7.21 -2.77
N GLU A 836 -22.70 -7.57 -3.84
CA GLU A 836 -22.41 -6.69 -4.96
C GLU A 836 -22.08 -7.48 -6.23
N TYR A 837 -22.34 -6.88 -7.39
CA TYR A 837 -21.88 -7.41 -8.66
C TYR A 837 -21.63 -6.29 -9.68
N CYS A 838 -20.82 -6.59 -10.68
CA CYS A 838 -20.57 -5.77 -11.85
C CYS A 838 -20.57 -6.67 -13.09
N LEU A 839 -21.52 -6.45 -13.99
CA LEU A 839 -21.69 -7.18 -15.25
C LEU A 839 -21.42 -6.23 -16.41
N PHE A 840 -20.44 -6.54 -17.26
CA PHE A 840 -20.03 -5.64 -18.33
C PHE A 840 -19.49 -6.35 -19.56
N THR A 841 -19.54 -5.65 -20.70
CA THR A 841 -18.86 -5.99 -21.96
C THR A 841 -17.72 -5.04 -22.22
N ILE A 842 -16.84 -5.42 -23.15
CA ILE A 842 -15.73 -4.60 -23.64
C ILE A 842 -16.13 -3.98 -24.98
N GLU A 843 -16.09 -2.65 -25.08
CA GLU A 843 -16.35 -1.91 -26.33
C GLU A 843 -15.06 -1.75 -27.14
N SER A 844 -13.97 -1.38 -26.46
CA SER A 844 -12.66 -1.18 -27.08
C SER A 844 -11.53 -1.62 -26.13
N LEU A 845 -10.35 -1.86 -26.70
CA LEU A 845 -9.11 -2.16 -25.96
C LEU A 845 -7.98 -1.28 -26.50
N SER A 846 -7.35 -0.53 -25.61
CA SER A 846 -6.07 0.15 -25.85
C SER A 846 -4.94 -0.64 -25.18
N GLN A 847 -3.94 -1.07 -25.94
CA GLN A 847 -2.73 -1.71 -25.42
C GLN A 847 -1.56 -0.73 -25.41
N ILE A 848 -1.06 -0.45 -24.21
CA ILE A 848 0.19 0.28 -23.98
C ILE A 848 1.31 -0.75 -23.92
N PHE A 849 2.24 -0.65 -24.86
CA PHE A 849 3.40 -1.53 -24.98
C PHE A 849 4.62 -0.70 -25.39
N HIS A 850 5.44 -0.32 -24.41
CA HIS A 850 6.66 0.44 -24.69
C HIS A 850 7.71 0.20 -23.61
N PHE A 851 8.96 0.48 -23.95
CA PHE A 851 10.10 0.29 -23.07
C PHE A 851 10.97 1.55 -22.92
N ASP A 852 10.43 2.69 -23.34
CA ASP A 852 11.09 4.01 -23.31
C ASP A 852 11.28 4.56 -21.89
N ARG A 853 10.58 3.99 -20.91
CA ARG A 853 10.57 4.40 -19.50
C ARG A 853 10.84 3.20 -18.59
N ASN A 854 11.29 3.47 -17.38
CA ASN A 854 11.49 2.48 -16.30
C ASN A 854 12.44 1.31 -16.62
N ILE A 855 13.28 1.41 -17.66
CA ILE A 855 14.36 0.46 -17.91
C ILE A 855 15.70 1.17 -17.71
N GLY A 856 16.51 0.60 -16.81
CA GLY A 856 17.89 1.01 -16.58
C GLY A 856 18.86 0.19 -17.42
N LEU A 857 20.16 0.34 -17.15
CA LEU A 857 21.20 -0.38 -17.89
C LEU A 857 21.07 -1.91 -17.77
N ASN A 858 20.62 -2.42 -16.62
CA ASN A 858 20.64 -3.86 -16.32
C ASN A 858 19.34 -4.42 -15.70
N ASP A 859 18.39 -3.60 -15.26
CA ASP A 859 17.12 -4.05 -14.64
C ASP A 859 16.07 -2.92 -14.69
N TRP A 860 14.87 -3.22 -14.20
CA TRP A 860 13.79 -2.26 -13.99
C TRP A 860 14.20 -1.10 -13.06
N GLU A 861 13.80 0.11 -13.44
CA GLU A 861 13.92 1.34 -12.65
C GLU A 861 12.55 1.97 -12.42
N LEU A 862 11.63 1.17 -11.87
CA LEU A 862 10.29 1.61 -11.50
C LEU A 862 10.30 2.31 -10.14
N ASP A 863 10.14 3.63 -10.11
CA ASP A 863 10.24 4.46 -8.91
C ASP A 863 8.93 5.20 -8.61
N VAL A 864 8.50 5.17 -7.34
CA VAL A 864 7.24 5.76 -6.85
C VAL A 864 7.25 7.28 -6.95
N ASN A 865 8.40 7.94 -6.67
CA ASN A 865 8.51 9.39 -6.71
C ASN A 865 8.47 9.89 -8.16
N ASN A 866 9.12 9.17 -9.08
CA ASN A 866 9.01 9.45 -10.52
C ASN A 866 7.58 9.30 -11.02
N PHE A 867 6.87 8.25 -10.60
CA PHE A 867 5.46 8.08 -10.94
C PHE A 867 4.60 9.23 -10.38
N LYS A 868 4.82 9.60 -9.12
CA LYS A 868 4.10 10.72 -8.50
C LYS A 868 4.30 12.03 -9.27
N LYS A 869 5.54 12.36 -9.65
CA LYS A 869 5.87 13.55 -10.45
C LYS A 869 5.18 13.49 -11.82
N TYR A 870 5.29 12.37 -12.50
CA TYR A 870 4.66 12.15 -13.80
C TYR A 870 3.13 12.35 -13.75
N VAL A 871 2.47 11.80 -12.73
CA VAL A 871 1.04 12.00 -12.49
C VAL A 871 0.73 13.48 -12.26
N GLN A 872 1.47 14.16 -11.38
CA GLN A 872 1.26 15.59 -11.13
C GLN A 872 1.38 16.42 -12.41
N GLU A 873 2.34 16.09 -13.28
CA GLU A 873 2.53 16.77 -14.55
C GLU A 873 1.38 16.53 -15.54
N ILE A 874 0.84 15.31 -15.61
CA ILE A 874 -0.36 15.00 -16.42
C ILE A 874 -1.60 15.71 -15.89
N LEU A 875 -1.84 15.62 -14.58
CA LEU A 875 -3.03 16.23 -13.99
C LEU A 875 -3.01 17.76 -14.14
N ALA A 876 -1.82 18.34 -14.20
CA ALA A 876 -1.65 19.78 -14.36
C ALA A 876 -1.71 20.25 -15.82
N ASP A 877 -1.40 19.41 -16.80
CA ASP A 877 -1.52 19.70 -18.22
C ASP A 877 -1.62 18.40 -19.02
N PRO A 878 -2.85 17.89 -19.21
CA PRO A 878 -3.09 16.62 -19.87
C PRO A 878 -2.54 16.56 -21.30
N ASN A 879 -2.47 17.72 -21.98
CA ASN A 879 -2.09 17.82 -23.38
C ASN A 879 -0.57 17.94 -23.59
N ARG A 880 0.20 18.33 -22.57
CA ARG A 880 1.66 18.49 -22.65
C ARG A 880 2.40 17.20 -22.96
N TYR A 881 1.85 16.07 -22.55
CA TYR A 881 2.45 14.75 -22.71
C TYR A 881 1.90 13.98 -23.91
N ASN A 882 1.56 14.69 -25.00
CA ASN A 882 1.34 14.07 -26.31
C ASN A 882 2.67 13.66 -26.99
N ARG A 883 3.54 12.91 -26.29
CA ARG A 883 4.44 12.03 -27.05
C ARG A 883 3.54 10.92 -27.57
N GLU A 884 3.39 10.82 -28.89
CA GLU A 884 2.67 9.74 -29.57
C GLU A 884 3.32 8.38 -29.24
N LEU A 885 3.09 7.88 -28.03
CA LEU A 885 3.37 6.48 -27.71
C LEU A 885 2.37 5.68 -28.54
N LYS A 886 2.90 4.87 -29.46
CA LYS A 886 2.10 4.00 -30.34
C LYS A 886 1.27 3.05 -29.49
N THR A 887 0.04 3.45 -29.21
CA THR A 887 -0.96 2.65 -28.50
C THR A 887 -1.69 1.83 -29.55
N LYS A 888 -1.76 0.51 -29.36
CA LYS A 888 -2.52 -0.32 -30.28
C LYS A 888 -3.98 -0.34 -29.84
N GLU A 889 -4.85 0.21 -30.67
CA GLU A 889 -6.28 0.28 -30.39
C GLU A 889 -7.04 -0.80 -31.16
N PHE A 890 -7.93 -1.47 -30.45
CA PHE A 890 -8.82 -2.49 -30.99
C PHE A 890 -10.25 -2.06 -30.71
N ASN A 891 -11.00 -1.78 -31.77
CA ASN A 891 -12.43 -1.50 -31.66
C ASN A 891 -13.21 -2.78 -31.95
N PHE A 892 -13.93 -3.28 -30.94
CA PHE A 892 -14.73 -4.51 -31.07
C PHE A 892 -16.13 -4.24 -31.63
N GLY A 893 -16.56 -2.97 -31.67
CA GLY A 893 -17.89 -2.56 -32.11
C GLY A 893 -19.00 -2.88 -31.10
N SER A 894 -20.25 -2.61 -31.50
CA SER A 894 -21.46 -2.87 -30.71
C SER A 894 -22.25 -4.04 -31.30
N LEU A 895 -22.90 -4.82 -30.43
CA LEU A 895 -23.79 -5.91 -30.81
C LEU A 895 -25.00 -5.42 -31.64
N ASN A 896 -25.43 -4.17 -31.46
CA ASN A 896 -26.58 -3.59 -32.18
C ASN A 896 -26.32 -3.37 -33.67
N ASN A 897 -25.05 -3.26 -34.06
CA ASN A 897 -24.63 -3.01 -35.45
C ASN A 897 -23.97 -4.24 -36.07
N ALA A 898 -24.11 -5.42 -35.46
CA ALA A 898 -23.44 -6.64 -35.88
C ALA A 898 -24.13 -7.32 -37.07
N ASN A 899 -23.33 -7.80 -38.03
CA ASN A 899 -23.77 -8.78 -39.01
C ASN A 899 -23.75 -10.18 -38.37
N PHE A 900 -24.90 -10.85 -38.31
CA PHE A 900 -24.97 -12.19 -37.74
C PHE A 900 -24.42 -13.24 -38.71
N HIS A 901 -23.34 -13.93 -38.33
CA HIS A 901 -22.80 -15.06 -39.07
C HIS A 901 -23.20 -16.38 -38.40
N SER A 902 -23.66 -17.36 -39.19
CA SER A 902 -24.04 -18.69 -38.69
C SER A 902 -22.81 -19.57 -38.39
N HIS A 903 -23.05 -20.70 -37.71
CA HIS A 903 -22.05 -21.75 -37.47
C HIS A 903 -21.38 -22.27 -38.74
N ASP A 904 -22.05 -22.18 -39.88
CA ASP A 904 -21.51 -22.63 -41.17
C ASP A 904 -20.53 -21.66 -41.82
N SER A 905 -20.48 -20.41 -41.34
CA SER A 905 -19.57 -19.41 -41.91
C SER A 905 -18.10 -19.81 -41.76
N ASN A 906 -17.30 -19.52 -42.78
CA ASN A 906 -15.86 -19.80 -42.75
C ASN A 906 -15.18 -19.09 -41.56
N TYR A 907 -15.62 -17.88 -41.21
CA TYR A 907 -15.12 -17.14 -40.04
C TYR A 907 -15.37 -17.89 -38.72
N PHE A 908 -16.56 -18.46 -38.53
CA PHE A 908 -16.90 -19.17 -37.30
C PHE A 908 -16.13 -20.48 -37.18
N LYS A 909 -16.05 -21.27 -38.27
CA LYS A 909 -15.29 -22.53 -38.31
C LYS A 909 -13.80 -22.28 -38.04
N SER A 910 -13.18 -21.34 -38.76
CA SER A 910 -11.79 -20.98 -38.51
C SER A 910 -11.56 -20.46 -37.09
N LEU A 911 -12.50 -19.70 -36.51
CA LEU A 911 -12.37 -19.24 -35.12
C LEU A 911 -12.36 -20.42 -34.13
N GLN A 912 -13.20 -21.44 -34.32
CA GLN A 912 -13.23 -22.63 -33.45
C GLN A 912 -11.86 -23.35 -33.43
N ASP A 913 -11.10 -23.30 -34.52
CA ASP A 913 -9.78 -23.91 -34.59
C ASP A 913 -8.72 -23.17 -33.77
N PHE A 914 -8.88 -21.86 -33.53
CA PHE A 914 -7.92 -21.05 -32.77
C PHE A 914 -8.41 -20.65 -31.38
N TYR A 915 -9.70 -20.83 -31.11
CA TYR A 915 -10.35 -20.39 -29.90
C TYR A 915 -11.34 -21.44 -29.39
N ASN A 916 -11.08 -21.94 -28.17
CA ASN A 916 -12.01 -22.81 -27.45
C ASN A 916 -12.60 -22.03 -26.25
N TRP A 917 -12.54 -22.57 -25.04
CA TRP A 917 -12.80 -21.79 -23.82
C TRP A 917 -11.69 -20.77 -23.50
N HIS A 918 -10.54 -20.86 -24.19
CA HIS A 918 -9.46 -19.89 -24.17
C HIS A 918 -8.80 -19.74 -25.56
N SER A 919 -8.03 -18.67 -25.75
CA SER A 919 -7.17 -18.57 -26.93
C SER A 919 -6.06 -19.61 -26.88
N ILE A 920 -5.95 -20.39 -27.96
CA ILE A 920 -4.84 -21.32 -28.19
C ILE A 920 -3.54 -20.52 -28.40
N ASP A 921 -2.40 -21.13 -28.04
CA ASP A 921 -1.09 -20.55 -28.34
C ASP A 921 -0.76 -20.69 -29.83
N ILE A 922 -0.92 -19.59 -30.56
CA ILE A 922 -0.65 -19.50 -32.00
C ILE A 922 0.81 -19.83 -32.30
N LYS A 923 1.74 -19.45 -31.41
CA LYS A 923 3.16 -19.75 -31.56
C LYS A 923 3.41 -21.26 -31.63
N LYS A 924 2.69 -22.03 -30.80
CA LYS A 924 2.76 -23.50 -30.77
C LYS A 924 2.02 -24.12 -31.97
N LYS A 925 0.83 -23.60 -32.32
CA LYS A 925 0.04 -24.13 -33.44
C LYS A 925 0.75 -23.95 -34.79
N LEU A 926 1.44 -22.82 -34.99
CA LEU A 926 2.24 -22.55 -36.19
C LEU A 926 3.62 -23.25 -36.19
N GLN A 927 3.91 -24.14 -35.25
CA GLN A 927 5.20 -24.83 -35.16
C GLN A 927 5.52 -25.67 -36.42
N PHE A 928 4.50 -26.21 -37.09
CA PHE A 928 4.66 -27.05 -38.28
C PHE A 928 4.47 -26.30 -39.60
N LEU A 929 4.25 -24.97 -39.56
CA LEU A 929 4.16 -24.08 -40.73
C LEU A 929 3.16 -24.55 -41.82
N SER A 930 2.00 -25.08 -41.42
CA SER A 930 0.94 -25.46 -42.37
C SER A 930 0.34 -24.24 -43.05
N GLN A 931 0.28 -24.23 -44.39
CA GLN A 931 -0.30 -23.13 -45.16
C GLN A 931 -1.79 -22.91 -44.82
N SER A 932 -2.56 -23.99 -44.65
CA SER A 932 -3.99 -23.90 -44.31
C SER A 932 -4.25 -23.11 -43.03
N VAL A 933 -3.40 -23.30 -42.02
CA VAL A 933 -3.52 -22.61 -40.72
C VAL A 933 -3.17 -21.13 -40.86
N PHE A 934 -2.22 -20.77 -41.73
CA PHE A 934 -1.94 -19.37 -42.06
C PHE A 934 -3.09 -18.73 -42.84
N ASP A 935 -3.69 -19.44 -43.79
CA ASP A 935 -4.81 -18.93 -44.57
C ASP A 935 -6.04 -18.66 -43.68
N GLU A 936 -6.37 -19.58 -42.77
CA GLU A 936 -7.44 -19.40 -41.77
C GLU A 936 -7.14 -18.22 -40.83
N LEU A 937 -5.91 -18.10 -40.32
CA LEU A 937 -5.51 -17.01 -39.44
C LEU A 937 -5.53 -15.66 -40.16
N SER A 938 -5.03 -15.61 -41.40
CA SER A 938 -5.04 -14.43 -42.28
C SER A 938 -6.47 -13.99 -42.59
N LEU A 939 -7.38 -14.95 -42.83
CA LEU A 939 -8.81 -14.69 -42.99
C LEU A 939 -9.39 -14.01 -41.75
N LEU A 940 -9.11 -14.53 -40.54
CA LEU A 940 -9.63 -13.96 -39.30
C LEU A 940 -9.04 -12.57 -39.00
N ILE A 941 -7.74 -12.35 -39.24
CA ILE A 941 -7.05 -11.08 -38.98
C ILE A 941 -7.49 -10.01 -39.98
N LYS A 942 -7.46 -10.28 -41.29
CA LYS A 942 -7.83 -9.29 -42.33
C LYS A 942 -9.28 -8.81 -42.22
N ASN A 943 -10.18 -9.67 -41.73
CA ASN A 943 -11.58 -9.32 -41.50
C ASN A 943 -11.83 -8.75 -40.10
N ASN A 944 -10.75 -8.52 -39.32
CA ASN A 944 -10.78 -7.97 -37.97
C ASN A 944 -11.71 -8.80 -37.04
N ILE A 945 -11.74 -10.13 -37.21
CA ILE A 945 -12.48 -11.09 -36.37
C ILE A 945 -11.66 -11.44 -35.13
N VAL A 946 -10.33 -11.46 -35.26
CA VAL A 946 -9.41 -11.70 -34.13
C VAL A 946 -8.29 -10.69 -34.13
N PHE A 947 -7.82 -10.34 -32.94
CA PHE A 947 -6.72 -9.43 -32.74
C PHE A 947 -5.58 -10.14 -31.99
N PRO A 948 -4.40 -10.28 -32.61
CA PRO A 948 -3.29 -10.96 -31.96
C PRO A 948 -2.60 -10.06 -30.93
N TYR A 949 -2.15 -10.69 -29.84
CA TYR A 949 -1.38 -10.04 -28.79
C TYR A 949 -0.30 -10.96 -28.21
N LEU A 950 0.74 -10.34 -27.64
CA LEU A 950 1.90 -11.05 -27.11
C LEU A 950 1.74 -11.36 -25.62
N ASN A 951 2.18 -12.56 -25.24
CA ASN A 951 2.46 -12.90 -23.85
C ASN A 951 3.98 -13.07 -23.69
N LEU A 952 4.56 -12.37 -22.73
CA LEU A 952 6.02 -12.24 -22.62
C LEU A 952 6.59 -13.19 -21.54
N LYS A 953 7.90 -13.45 -21.64
CA LYS A 953 8.74 -14.10 -20.61
C LYS A 953 10.08 -13.38 -20.53
N ASN A 954 10.90 -13.70 -19.51
CA ASN A 954 12.26 -13.17 -19.32
C ASN A 954 12.40 -11.64 -19.13
N LEU A 955 11.28 -10.92 -19.02
CA LEU A 955 11.27 -9.50 -18.66
C LEU A 955 11.05 -9.26 -17.17
N GLY A 956 10.81 -10.31 -16.36
CA GLY A 956 10.68 -10.16 -14.92
C GLY A 956 9.40 -9.47 -14.42
N PHE A 957 8.33 -9.44 -15.24
CA PHE A 957 6.99 -9.09 -14.77
C PHE A 957 6.51 -10.16 -13.78
N LYS A 958 6.12 -9.71 -12.58
CA LYS A 958 5.88 -10.54 -11.41
C LYS A 958 4.46 -10.35 -10.86
N GLU A 959 3.94 -9.13 -10.89
CA GLU A 959 2.63 -8.78 -10.31
C GLU A 959 1.65 -8.33 -11.40
N ILE A 960 0.36 -8.68 -11.24
CA ILE A 960 -0.72 -8.23 -12.13
C ILE A 960 -1.82 -7.62 -11.29
N VAL A 961 -2.09 -6.34 -11.53
CA VAL A 961 -3.14 -5.57 -10.84
C VAL A 961 -4.28 -5.32 -11.81
N HIS A 962 -5.52 -5.52 -11.36
CA HIS A 962 -6.71 -5.18 -12.14
C HIS A 962 -7.45 -4.03 -11.45
N PHE A 963 -7.71 -2.95 -12.17
CA PHE A 963 -8.54 -1.83 -11.71
C PHE A 963 -9.88 -1.90 -12.43
N PHE A 964 -10.97 -1.67 -11.70
CA PHE A 964 -12.31 -1.55 -12.26
C PHE A 964 -12.82 -0.19 -11.85
N LEU A 965 -12.94 0.72 -12.81
CA LEU A 965 -13.33 2.11 -12.64
C LEU A 965 -14.69 2.31 -13.29
N ILE A 966 -15.71 2.67 -12.51
CA ILE A 966 -17.11 2.71 -12.98
C ILE A 966 -17.57 4.16 -13.14
N ASN A 967 -18.31 4.42 -14.22
CA ASN A 967 -18.94 5.72 -14.54
C ASN A 967 -17.92 6.87 -14.52
N ILE A 968 -16.99 6.81 -15.48
CA ILE A 968 -15.96 7.82 -15.69
C ILE A 968 -16.46 8.83 -16.73
N GLU A 969 -16.26 10.12 -16.49
CA GLU A 969 -16.51 11.16 -17.48
C GLU A 969 -15.55 11.03 -18.67
N GLU A 970 -16.01 11.34 -19.88
CA GLU A 970 -15.26 11.01 -21.11
C GLU A 970 -13.91 11.71 -21.21
N ASP A 971 -13.84 12.97 -20.79
CA ASP A 971 -12.63 13.79 -20.74
C ASP A 971 -11.56 13.22 -19.77
N LYS A 972 -11.99 12.43 -18.77
CA LYS A 972 -11.07 11.84 -17.78
C LYS A 972 -10.45 10.52 -18.24
N ILE A 973 -11.01 9.87 -19.27
CA ILE A 973 -10.48 8.60 -19.78
C ILE A 973 -9.11 8.81 -20.41
N ASP A 974 -8.93 9.88 -21.18
CA ASP A 974 -7.64 10.19 -21.81
C ASP A 974 -6.59 10.57 -20.77
N ILE A 975 -6.99 11.28 -19.70
CA ILE A 975 -6.11 11.54 -18.54
C ILE A 975 -5.65 10.22 -17.91
N LEU A 976 -6.56 9.27 -17.70
CA LEU A 976 -6.22 7.95 -17.16
C LEU A 976 -5.31 7.17 -18.10
N LYS A 977 -5.57 7.17 -19.42
CA LYS A 977 -4.68 6.55 -20.42
C LYS A 977 -3.26 7.13 -20.28
N ASN A 978 -3.12 8.45 -20.20
CA ASN A 978 -1.83 9.12 -20.01
C ASN A 978 -1.16 8.75 -18.69
N VAL A 979 -1.91 8.64 -17.58
CA VAL A 979 -1.38 8.17 -16.29
C VAL A 979 -0.82 6.75 -16.41
N PHE A 980 -1.53 5.85 -17.09
CA PHE A 980 -1.09 4.47 -17.28
C PHE A 980 0.07 4.32 -18.28
N GLN A 981 0.30 5.27 -19.19
CA GLN A 981 1.51 5.34 -20.04
C GLN A 981 2.82 5.56 -19.27
N PHE A 982 2.76 5.75 -17.95
CA PHE A 982 3.97 5.61 -17.14
C PHE A 982 4.53 4.18 -17.22
N PHE A 983 3.66 3.17 -17.32
CA PHE A 983 4.02 1.77 -17.22
C PHE A 983 4.14 1.10 -18.58
N ASN A 984 5.05 0.14 -18.66
CA ASN A 984 5.52 -0.45 -19.91
C ASN A 984 4.54 -1.41 -20.58
N LEU A 985 3.66 -2.04 -19.79
CA LEU A 985 2.71 -3.04 -20.27
C LEU A 985 1.37 -2.89 -19.56
N VAL A 986 0.40 -2.32 -20.26
CA VAL A 986 -0.96 -2.06 -19.76
C VAL A 986 -1.99 -2.44 -20.82
N SER A 987 -3.10 -3.04 -20.40
CA SER A 987 -4.30 -3.20 -21.24
C SER A 987 -5.44 -2.42 -20.61
N LEU A 988 -5.97 -1.45 -21.34
CA LEU A 988 -7.10 -0.62 -20.93
C LEU A 988 -8.33 -1.02 -21.74
N TYR A 989 -9.33 -1.59 -21.06
CA TYR A 989 -10.58 -2.03 -21.66
C TYR A 989 -11.66 -1.00 -21.33
N GLU A 990 -12.22 -0.36 -22.34
CA GLU A 990 -13.40 0.49 -22.17
C GLU A 990 -14.63 -0.41 -22.03
N ILE A 991 -15.38 -0.21 -20.94
CA ILE A 991 -16.45 -1.12 -20.54
C ILE A 991 -17.79 -0.42 -20.39
N LYS A 992 -18.86 -1.17 -20.67
CA LYS A 992 -20.26 -0.77 -20.52
C LYS A 992 -21.06 -1.92 -19.93
N GLY A 993 -22.11 -1.63 -19.17
CA GLY A 993 -22.94 -2.67 -18.54
C GLY A 993 -23.72 -2.16 -17.34
N GLU A 994 -23.74 -2.93 -16.26
CA GLU A 994 -24.49 -2.65 -15.04
C GLU A 994 -23.73 -3.09 -13.78
N TYR A 995 -24.08 -2.48 -12.66
CA TYR A 995 -23.58 -2.87 -11.35
C TYR A 995 -24.65 -2.73 -10.27
N TYR A 996 -24.45 -3.46 -9.17
CA TYR A 996 -25.33 -3.43 -8.02
C TYR A 996 -24.49 -3.51 -6.75
N ILE A 997 -24.92 -2.76 -5.74
CA ILE A 997 -24.41 -2.80 -4.38
C ILE A 997 -25.63 -2.96 -3.47
N HIS A 998 -25.54 -3.88 -2.51
CA HIS A 998 -26.58 -4.09 -1.52
C HIS A 998 -26.92 -2.76 -0.81
N GLY A 999 -28.22 -2.45 -0.73
CA GLY A 999 -28.73 -1.16 -0.28
C GLY A 999 -29.16 -0.23 -1.41
N PHE A 1000 -28.85 -0.52 -2.68
CA PHE A 1000 -29.52 0.13 -3.80
C PHE A 1000 -30.93 -0.41 -4.00
N ASN A 1001 -31.87 0.47 -4.35
CA ASN A 1001 -33.23 0.07 -4.74
C ASN A 1001 -33.23 -0.76 -6.03
N ASN A 1002 -32.39 -0.38 -7.00
CA ASN A 1002 -32.25 -1.03 -8.29
C ASN A 1002 -30.76 -1.14 -8.69
N LYS A 1003 -30.46 -1.99 -9.67
CA LYS A 1003 -29.16 -1.95 -10.37
C LYS A 1003 -28.95 -0.57 -11.01
N LYS A 1004 -27.68 -0.19 -11.18
CA LYS A 1004 -27.26 1.05 -11.83
C LYS A 1004 -26.49 0.74 -13.11
N ASP A 1005 -26.60 1.63 -14.09
CA ASP A 1005 -25.89 1.47 -15.36
C ASP A 1005 -24.43 1.89 -15.23
N ILE A 1006 -23.57 1.18 -15.94
CA ILE A 1006 -22.20 1.56 -16.28
C ILE A 1006 -22.28 2.19 -17.67
N LYS A 1007 -22.42 3.51 -17.74
CA LYS A 1007 -22.51 4.22 -19.02
C LYS A 1007 -21.19 4.17 -19.78
N LYS A 1008 -20.10 4.43 -19.06
CA LYS A 1008 -18.72 4.35 -19.54
C LYS A 1008 -17.82 4.02 -18.35
N GLY A 1009 -16.96 3.03 -18.50
CA GLY A 1009 -16.02 2.62 -17.46
C GLY A 1009 -14.72 2.13 -18.04
N LEU A 1010 -13.77 1.81 -17.16
CA LEU A 1010 -12.46 1.32 -17.55
C LEU A 1010 -12.09 0.12 -16.68
N MET A 1011 -11.85 -1.03 -17.32
CA MET A 1011 -11.12 -2.13 -16.70
C MET A 1011 -9.66 -2.01 -17.13
N VAL A 1012 -8.74 -1.89 -16.18
CA VAL A 1012 -7.30 -1.79 -16.48
C VAL A 1012 -6.59 -3.01 -15.97
N LYS A 1013 -5.72 -3.59 -16.79
CA LYS A 1013 -4.84 -4.68 -16.42
C LYS A 1013 -3.39 -4.22 -16.54
N LEU A 1014 -2.75 -4.05 -15.39
CA LEU A 1014 -1.40 -3.52 -15.25
C LEU A 1014 -0.42 -4.64 -14.89
N TYR A 1015 0.68 -4.74 -15.62
CA TYR A 1015 1.75 -5.71 -15.37
C TYR A 1015 2.97 -4.99 -14.76
N LEU A 1016 3.42 -5.47 -13.60
CA LEU A 1016 4.51 -4.84 -12.86
C LEU A 1016 5.66 -5.81 -12.58
N PRO A 1017 6.92 -5.35 -12.60
CA PRO A 1017 8.01 -6.08 -11.99
C PRO A 1017 7.87 -6.10 -10.47
N ASP A 1018 8.86 -6.68 -9.79
CA ASP A 1018 8.98 -6.59 -8.33
C ASP A 1018 9.05 -5.12 -7.90
N CYS A 1019 8.12 -4.66 -7.05
CA CYS A 1019 8.06 -3.28 -6.60
C CYS A 1019 7.29 -3.14 -5.28
N ARG A 1020 7.39 -1.97 -4.64
CA ARG A 1020 6.57 -1.59 -3.48
C ARG A 1020 5.14 -1.29 -3.90
N LEU A 1021 4.37 -2.33 -4.23
CA LEU A 1021 3.03 -2.22 -4.81
C LEU A 1021 2.11 -1.26 -4.03
N ALA A 1022 2.13 -1.32 -2.69
CA ALA A 1022 1.28 -0.49 -1.84
C ALA A 1022 1.45 1.02 -2.08
N ASP A 1023 2.68 1.46 -2.34
CA ASP A 1023 2.97 2.87 -2.60
C ASP A 1023 2.38 3.35 -3.93
N PHE A 1024 2.43 2.51 -4.98
CA PHE A 1024 1.81 2.80 -6.27
C PHE A 1024 0.28 2.81 -6.17
N LEU A 1025 -0.32 1.83 -5.49
CA LEU A 1025 -1.77 1.76 -5.28
C LEU A 1025 -2.30 3.01 -4.58
N ARG A 1026 -1.58 3.51 -3.57
CA ARG A 1026 -1.94 4.76 -2.88
C ARG A 1026 -1.97 5.97 -3.81
N ILE A 1027 -1.02 6.09 -4.75
CA ILE A 1027 -1.03 7.18 -5.74
C ILE A 1027 -2.23 7.04 -6.69
N PHE A 1028 -2.53 5.83 -7.16
CA PHE A 1028 -3.72 5.59 -7.99
C PHE A 1028 -5.02 5.95 -7.28
N GLU A 1029 -5.17 5.59 -6.00
CA GLU A 1029 -6.34 5.99 -5.20
C GLU A 1029 -6.49 7.52 -5.15
N TYR A 1030 -5.41 8.27 -4.99
CA TYR A 1030 -5.46 9.73 -5.04
C TYR A 1030 -5.84 10.26 -6.42
N VAL A 1031 -5.37 9.64 -7.51
CA VAL A 1031 -5.79 9.99 -8.87
C VAL A 1031 -7.28 9.74 -9.06
N PHE A 1032 -7.81 8.62 -8.59
CA PHE A 1032 -9.23 8.31 -8.73
C PHE A 1032 -10.12 9.26 -7.92
N GLN A 1033 -9.69 9.61 -6.70
CA GLN A 1033 -10.34 10.64 -5.89
C GLN A 1033 -10.30 12.01 -6.60
N PHE A 1034 -9.15 12.40 -7.16
CA PHE A 1034 -9.01 13.64 -7.94
C PHE A 1034 -9.99 13.71 -9.11
N LEU A 1035 -10.08 12.62 -9.87
CA LEU A 1035 -10.95 12.50 -11.03
C LEU A 1035 -12.41 12.26 -10.64
N LYS A 1036 -12.75 12.27 -9.34
CA LYS A 1036 -14.11 12.07 -8.81
C LYS A 1036 -14.73 10.74 -9.24
N ILE A 1037 -13.91 9.69 -9.37
CA ILE A 1037 -14.39 8.34 -9.67
C ILE A 1037 -15.02 7.78 -8.40
N GLU A 1038 -16.35 7.76 -8.35
CA GLU A 1038 -17.08 7.45 -7.11
C GLU A 1038 -16.92 5.99 -6.65
N LYS A 1039 -16.86 5.05 -7.60
CA LYS A 1039 -16.83 3.62 -7.32
C LYS A 1039 -15.74 2.95 -8.15
N TYR A 1040 -14.83 2.29 -7.44
CA TYR A 1040 -13.78 1.48 -8.03
C TYR A 1040 -13.39 0.34 -7.09
N LEU A 1041 -12.77 -0.70 -7.66
CA LEU A 1041 -12.13 -1.77 -6.90
C LEU A 1041 -10.80 -2.16 -7.55
N ILE A 1042 -9.90 -2.70 -6.72
CA ILE A 1042 -8.53 -3.06 -7.08
C ILE A 1042 -8.33 -4.53 -6.73
N LEU A 1043 -8.29 -5.38 -7.76
CA LEU A 1043 -8.07 -6.82 -7.59
C LEU A 1043 -6.58 -7.14 -7.76
N THR A 1044 -5.98 -7.54 -6.65
CA THR A 1044 -4.65 -8.17 -6.61
C THR A 1044 -4.80 -9.67 -6.40
N ASP A 1045 -3.77 -10.45 -6.74
CA ASP A 1045 -3.70 -11.87 -6.35
C ASP A 1045 -4.81 -12.77 -6.96
N LEU A 1046 -5.36 -12.40 -8.12
CA LEU A 1046 -6.36 -13.21 -8.84
C LEU A 1046 -5.75 -14.52 -9.39
N VAL A 1047 -6.28 -15.65 -8.93
CA VAL A 1047 -5.86 -17.01 -9.32
C VAL A 1047 -6.89 -17.70 -10.21
N ASN A 1048 -6.47 -18.76 -10.90
CA ASN A 1048 -7.33 -19.49 -11.83
C ASN A 1048 -8.26 -20.45 -11.07
N GLY A 1049 -9.55 -20.42 -11.38
CA GLY A 1049 -10.58 -21.24 -10.72
C GLY A 1049 -10.82 -22.61 -11.34
N GLU A 1050 -9.86 -23.16 -12.09
CA GLU A 1050 -10.00 -24.47 -12.74
C GLU A 1050 -10.39 -25.59 -11.76
N HIS A 1051 -9.82 -25.59 -10.54
CA HIS A 1051 -10.17 -26.58 -9.53
C HIS A 1051 -11.63 -26.47 -9.09
N PHE A 1052 -12.12 -25.24 -8.91
CA PHE A 1052 -13.52 -24.99 -8.56
C PHE A 1052 -14.47 -25.41 -9.69
N ILE A 1053 -14.09 -25.19 -10.95
CA ILE A 1053 -14.89 -25.66 -12.10
C ILE A 1053 -14.94 -27.19 -12.12
N LYS A 1054 -13.81 -27.87 -11.90
CA LYS A 1054 -13.75 -29.34 -11.83
C LYS A 1054 -14.59 -29.90 -10.69
N SER A 1055 -14.58 -29.27 -9.52
CA SER A 1055 -15.40 -29.72 -8.39
C SER A 1055 -16.91 -29.58 -8.65
N LEU A 1056 -17.33 -28.63 -9.50
CA LEU A 1056 -18.74 -28.45 -9.89
C LEU A 1056 -19.21 -29.44 -10.97
N PHE A 1057 -18.37 -29.73 -11.96
CA PHE A 1057 -18.78 -30.45 -13.17
C PHE A 1057 -18.16 -31.86 -13.32
N GLY A 1058 -17.16 -32.22 -12.52
CA GLY A 1058 -16.42 -33.49 -12.59
C GLY A 1058 -14.97 -33.33 -13.08
N ASP A 1059 -14.09 -34.29 -12.73
CA ASP A 1059 -12.64 -34.19 -13.01
C ASP A 1059 -12.23 -34.62 -14.42
N ASP A 1060 -12.98 -35.51 -15.08
CA ASP A 1060 -12.52 -36.16 -16.32
C ASP A 1060 -12.72 -35.26 -17.55
N LYS A 1061 -11.60 -34.74 -18.07
CA LYS A 1061 -11.42 -34.18 -19.42
C LYS A 1061 -12.30 -32.99 -19.81
N ILE A 1062 -12.98 -32.33 -18.87
CA ILE A 1062 -13.83 -31.16 -19.16
C ILE A 1062 -13.10 -30.15 -20.04
N PHE A 1063 -11.87 -29.78 -19.67
CA PHE A 1063 -11.10 -28.78 -20.39
C PHE A 1063 -10.47 -29.25 -21.71
N GLU A 1064 -10.48 -30.56 -22.01
CA GLU A 1064 -9.97 -31.09 -23.28
C GLU A 1064 -10.96 -30.83 -24.42
N ASN A 1065 -12.25 -31.07 -24.18
CA ASN A 1065 -13.28 -31.07 -25.22
C ASN A 1065 -14.27 -29.90 -25.12
N TYR A 1066 -14.28 -29.15 -24.02
CA TYR A 1066 -15.22 -28.05 -23.82
C TYR A 1066 -14.92 -26.87 -24.75
N ASN A 1067 -15.93 -26.44 -25.51
CA ASN A 1067 -15.87 -25.22 -26.30
C ASN A 1067 -17.19 -24.45 -26.15
N PRO A 1068 -17.20 -23.26 -25.52
CA PRO A 1068 -18.42 -22.48 -25.32
C PRO A 1068 -19.09 -22.04 -26.63
N LEU A 1069 -18.33 -21.95 -27.74
CA LEU A 1069 -18.88 -21.63 -29.06
C LEU A 1069 -19.83 -22.73 -29.56
N ASN A 1070 -19.61 -23.99 -29.15
CA ASN A 1070 -20.46 -25.13 -29.51
C ASN A 1070 -21.73 -25.21 -28.65
N ASN A 1071 -21.94 -24.28 -27.73
CA ASN A 1071 -23.10 -24.29 -26.83
C ASN A 1071 -24.09 -23.16 -27.15
N LEU A 1072 -23.85 -22.41 -28.22
CA LEU A 1072 -24.78 -21.41 -28.76
C LEU A 1072 -25.76 -22.07 -29.74
N ILE A 1073 -27.04 -21.69 -29.69
CA ILE A 1073 -28.09 -22.21 -30.57
C ILE A 1073 -28.37 -21.20 -31.69
N TRP A 1074 -28.23 -21.61 -32.95
CA TRP A 1074 -28.62 -20.77 -34.09
C TRP A 1074 -30.14 -20.85 -34.35
N ASP A 1075 -30.81 -19.70 -34.42
CA ASP A 1075 -32.19 -19.62 -34.92
C ASP A 1075 -32.18 -19.33 -36.43
N PRO A 1076 -32.48 -20.32 -37.29
CA PRO A 1076 -32.43 -20.14 -38.74
C PRO A 1076 -33.51 -19.18 -39.26
N LYS A 1077 -34.63 -19.01 -38.54
CA LYS A 1077 -35.73 -18.12 -38.96
C LYS A 1077 -35.38 -16.66 -38.71
N LYS A 1078 -34.85 -16.37 -37.52
CA LYS A 1078 -34.47 -15.00 -37.11
C LYS A 1078 -33.05 -14.62 -37.50
N LYS A 1079 -32.22 -15.60 -37.92
CA LYS A 1079 -30.79 -15.46 -38.20
C LYS A 1079 -30.02 -14.83 -37.03
N ILE A 1080 -30.33 -15.27 -35.82
CA ILE A 1080 -29.68 -14.81 -34.59
C ILE A 1080 -29.24 -16.01 -33.75
N TRP A 1081 -28.21 -15.79 -32.93
CA TRP A 1081 -27.80 -16.73 -31.90
C TRP A 1081 -28.73 -16.64 -30.68
N LYS A 1082 -28.90 -17.76 -29.99
CA LYS A 1082 -29.66 -17.90 -28.74
C LYS A 1082 -28.90 -18.76 -27.75
N ASN A 1083 -29.22 -18.60 -26.48
CA ASN A 1083 -28.74 -19.49 -25.43
C ASN A 1083 -29.81 -20.47 -24.97
N HIS A 1084 -29.37 -21.51 -24.29
CA HIS A 1084 -30.26 -22.43 -23.59
C HIS A 1084 -31.08 -21.68 -22.54
N LYS A 1085 -32.36 -22.04 -22.41
CA LYS A 1085 -33.19 -21.52 -21.34
C LYS A 1085 -32.68 -22.08 -20.01
N LEU A 1086 -32.47 -21.20 -19.03
CA LEU A 1086 -32.09 -21.58 -17.66
C LEU A 1086 -33.31 -21.90 -16.77
N PHE A 1087 -34.50 -21.47 -17.21
CA PHE A 1087 -35.75 -21.65 -16.48
C PHE A 1087 -36.83 -22.21 -17.41
N GLY A 1088 -37.58 -23.19 -16.92
CA GLY A 1088 -38.76 -23.70 -17.58
C GLY A 1088 -40.00 -22.79 -17.41
N PRO A 1089 -41.13 -23.15 -18.01
CA PRO A 1089 -42.37 -22.37 -17.93
C PRO A 1089 -42.91 -22.19 -16.51
N ARG A 1090 -42.54 -23.06 -15.55
CA ARG A 1090 -42.92 -22.98 -14.13
C ARG A 1090 -41.78 -22.46 -13.25
N PHE A 1091 -40.76 -21.85 -13.85
CA PHE A 1091 -39.57 -21.33 -13.17
C PHE A 1091 -38.69 -22.42 -12.52
N GLU A 1092 -38.81 -23.67 -12.96
CA GLU A 1092 -37.93 -24.77 -12.59
C GLU A 1092 -36.54 -24.63 -13.22
N TYR A 1093 -35.49 -25.02 -12.49
CA TYR A 1093 -34.10 -24.92 -12.98
C TYR A 1093 -33.82 -25.90 -14.11
N LEU A 1094 -33.33 -25.38 -15.23
CA LEU A 1094 -32.83 -26.16 -16.35
C LEU A 1094 -31.30 -26.05 -16.38
N TYR A 1095 -30.61 -27.14 -16.01
CA TYR A 1095 -29.15 -27.18 -16.02
C TYR A 1095 -28.65 -27.39 -17.45
N PRO A 1096 -27.92 -26.42 -18.04
CA PRO A 1096 -27.42 -26.58 -19.38
C PRO A 1096 -26.27 -27.61 -19.40
N ASP A 1097 -26.29 -28.51 -20.39
CA ASP A 1097 -25.21 -29.47 -20.61
C ASP A 1097 -23.96 -28.74 -21.14
N LEU A 1098 -22.78 -29.11 -20.64
CA LEU A 1098 -21.51 -28.56 -21.13
C LEU A 1098 -21.17 -29.05 -22.55
N PHE A 1099 -21.74 -30.17 -23.00
CA PHE A 1099 -21.42 -30.84 -24.27
C PHE A 1099 -22.65 -31.03 -25.17
N TYR A 1100 -23.46 -29.98 -25.37
CA TYR A 1100 -24.75 -30.09 -26.03
C TYR A 1100 -24.69 -30.70 -27.45
N HIS A 1101 -23.74 -30.26 -28.30
CA HIS A 1101 -23.66 -30.75 -29.69
C HIS A 1101 -23.05 -32.16 -29.85
N GLN A 1102 -22.33 -32.68 -28.86
CA GLN A 1102 -21.74 -34.03 -28.94
C GLN A 1102 -22.75 -35.16 -28.74
N LYS A 1103 -23.90 -34.89 -28.11
CA LYS A 1103 -24.96 -35.89 -27.89
C LYS A 1103 -25.90 -36.10 -29.07
N LYS A 1104 -25.87 -35.24 -30.09
CA LYS A 1104 -26.72 -35.37 -31.29
C LYS A 1104 -26.08 -36.18 -32.43
N GLU A 1105 -24.82 -36.60 -32.27
CA GLU A 1105 -24.07 -37.39 -33.25
C GLU A 1105 -23.87 -38.86 -32.84
N ASN A 1106 -24.50 -39.31 -31.75
CA ASN A 1106 -24.55 -40.72 -31.33
C ASN A 1106 -25.93 -41.33 -31.55
#